data_AF-A0AAN0J2E2-F1
#
_entry.id   AF-A0AAN0J2E2-F1
#
_cell.length_a   1.000
_cell.length_b   1.000
_cell.length_c   1.000
_cell.angle_alpha   90.00
_cell.angle_beta   90.00
_cell.angle_gamma   90.00
#
_symmetry.space_group_name_H-M   'P 1'
#
loop_
_entity.id
_entity.type
_entity.pdbx_description
1 polymer ?
#
loop_
_entity_poly.entity_id
_entity_poly.type
_entity_poly.pdbx_seq_one_letter_code
_entity_poly.pdbx_strand_id
1 'polypeptide(L)'
;MPKIVIISTQAAPTFNDFKMTAFSELGVMPEIIQALEEVDWLLPTDVQAEAIPLILGGGDVLMAAETGSGKTGAFSLPVIQITYEALRDEKMGGRGQSKIEQSATVGLNPHDRGESLAISPDGLLCQCREHKQWHGCRTNLGVNEGKYYYEATVTDEGLCRVGWSTQLASLELGKDKFGFGFGGTGKKSWSNQFDSYGESFGKGDTIGCYIDLENGSISFSKNGSLFGKAFDIPQGLSGETFFPAVVLKNAEMRFNFGDLPFKYSPKNGGIEPFSKAKNLLLSSPVAKPKKKGGTRTPSAIIIEPARELAQQTHDNIKQFSKYVPAPGIRVLLLVGGESVKDQIKALSDGVDVIIGTPGRLEDLISTGKLDLASVRFFILDEADGLLTQGHKDLIHKIYSKIPQVSPEGYRLQMIVCSATLHNIEVKKLAEKLMHFPTWVDLKGQDSVPDTVHHVVCHVDPLADSSWHKLIKTFQTDGIHFNDRTGPGMKSQEALSEAVKILKADYLVKAINAHKMDQAIIFCRTKLDCDNIERYLLHLGGSGKMVNEYSCVCLHGDRRPQERKNNLNSFKTGEVRFLICTDVAARGIDITGIPFVVNVTLPDDKQNYVHRIGRVGRADRMGLAISLVSTQKEKVWYHSCPSKGKKCNNVQLVENGGCAIWYDEKQYLSDIEDHLGVSIPTVSSTFEVPTNEYDGKVTYGEKRKEGGVLYDNHTELLAPSVLELSKLETTAQHTFITSLKGHW
;
A
#
# COMPACT_ATOMS: atom_id res chain seq x y z
N MET A 1 -4.31 61.24 23.85
CA MET A 1 -5.37 60.51 24.58
C MET A 1 -6.68 60.66 23.83
N PRO A 2 -7.21 59.59 23.21
CA PRO A 2 -8.59 59.57 22.74
C PRO A 2 -9.49 58.73 23.66
N LYS A 3 -10.76 59.12 23.66
CA LYS A 3 -11.81 58.85 24.64
C LYS A 3 -12.37 57.43 24.58
N ILE A 4 -12.66 56.89 25.76
CA ILE A 4 -13.59 55.80 26.00
C ILE A 4 -15.03 56.31 25.78
N VAL A 5 -15.85 55.52 25.08
CA VAL A 5 -17.31 55.55 25.17
C VAL A 5 -17.79 54.11 25.34
N ILE A 6 -18.47 53.85 26.45
CA ILE A 6 -19.09 52.56 26.80
C ILE A 6 -20.53 52.57 26.27
N ILE A 7 -20.95 51.50 25.60
CA ILE A 7 -22.38 51.17 25.44
C ILE A 7 -22.60 49.72 25.89
N SER A 8 -23.65 49.59 26.71
CA SER A 8 -24.12 48.44 27.47
C SER A 8 -24.67 47.28 26.64
N THR A 9 -24.57 46.10 27.26
CA THR A 9 -25.09 44.77 26.93
C THR A 9 -26.41 44.68 26.14
N GLN A 10 -26.37 43.97 25.01
CA GLN A 10 -27.46 43.11 24.54
C GLN A 10 -26.88 41.77 24.07
N ALA A 11 -27.55 40.68 24.45
CA ALA A 11 -27.11 39.30 24.29
C ALA A 11 -26.82 38.96 22.81
N ALA A 12 -25.63 38.40 22.56
CA ALA A 12 -25.34 37.69 21.33
C ALA A 12 -25.95 36.28 21.40
N PRO A 13 -26.54 35.76 20.31
CA PRO A 13 -27.02 34.39 20.26
C PRO A 13 -25.83 33.45 20.41
N THR A 14 -25.98 32.42 21.24
CA THR A 14 -25.02 31.33 21.41
C THR A 14 -24.82 30.62 20.06
N PHE A 15 -23.70 30.90 19.40
CA PHE A 15 -23.17 30.02 18.38
C PHE A 15 -22.74 28.73 19.07
N ASN A 16 -23.37 27.63 18.68
CA ASN A 16 -22.94 26.29 19.05
C ASN A 16 -21.60 26.07 18.32
N ASP A 17 -20.50 26.13 19.06
CA ASP A 17 -19.15 25.86 18.56
C ASP A 17 -19.11 24.47 17.91
N PHE A 18 -18.82 24.46 16.60
CA PHE A 18 -18.40 23.25 15.90
C PHE A 18 -17.12 22.74 16.58
N LYS A 19 -17.20 21.59 17.28
CA LYS A 19 -16.00 20.83 17.64
C LYS A 19 -15.31 20.43 16.33
N MET A 20 -14.15 21.01 16.02
CA MET A 20 -13.28 20.46 14.97
C MET A 20 -12.82 19.08 15.42
N THR A 21 -13.19 18.04 14.67
CA THR A 21 -12.73 16.67 14.88
C THR A 21 -11.42 16.44 14.12
N ALA A 22 -10.56 15.54 14.58
CA ALA A 22 -9.26 15.29 13.94
C ALA A 22 -9.37 14.87 12.46
N PHE A 23 -10.48 14.24 12.05
CA PHE A 23 -10.75 13.91 10.65
C PHE A 23 -11.01 15.14 9.76
N SER A 24 -11.51 16.24 10.33
CA SER A 24 -11.72 17.48 9.57
C SER A 24 -10.39 18.11 9.11
N GLU A 25 -9.32 17.94 9.90
CA GLU A 25 -7.97 18.41 9.57
C GLU A 25 -7.36 17.61 8.40
N LEU A 26 -7.81 16.37 8.18
CA LEU A 26 -7.41 15.52 7.05
C LEU A 26 -8.16 15.84 5.75
N GLY A 27 -9.10 16.79 5.77
CA GLY A 27 -9.92 17.17 4.61
C GLY A 27 -11.15 16.29 4.38
N VAL A 28 -11.55 15.47 5.36
CA VAL A 28 -12.76 14.65 5.28
C VAL A 28 -14.02 15.51 5.45
N MET A 29 -15.02 15.30 4.59
CA MET A 29 -16.24 16.09 4.61
C MET A 29 -17.11 15.85 5.86
N PRO A 30 -17.86 16.87 6.34
CA PRO A 30 -18.65 16.80 7.58
C PRO A 30 -19.64 15.64 7.65
N GLU A 31 -20.25 15.26 6.52
CA GLU A 31 -21.23 14.19 6.45
C GLU A 31 -20.59 12.82 6.69
N ILE A 32 -19.37 12.61 6.21
CA ILE A 32 -18.61 11.39 6.51
C ILE A 32 -18.18 11.41 7.98
N ILE A 33 -17.72 12.55 8.50
CA ILE A 33 -17.36 12.70 9.92
C ILE A 33 -18.54 12.37 10.83
N GLN A 34 -19.75 12.81 10.49
CA GLN A 34 -20.95 12.46 11.23
C GLN A 34 -21.20 10.95 11.29
N ALA A 35 -20.91 10.22 10.21
CA ALA A 35 -21.00 8.75 10.21
C ALA A 35 -19.90 8.11 11.08
N LEU A 36 -18.69 8.70 11.11
CA LEU A 36 -17.58 8.24 11.94
C LEU A 36 -17.86 8.43 13.44
N GLU A 37 -18.48 9.54 13.83
CA GLU A 37 -18.86 9.79 15.23
C GLU A 37 -19.87 8.75 15.75
N GLU A 38 -20.79 8.27 14.92
CA GLU A 38 -21.76 7.23 15.31
C GLU A 38 -21.15 5.84 15.53
N VAL A 39 -19.97 5.60 14.97
CA VAL A 39 -19.23 4.34 15.14
C VAL A 39 -18.09 4.48 16.14
N ASP A 40 -18.10 5.56 16.93
CA ASP A 40 -17.09 5.90 17.93
C ASP A 40 -15.66 6.04 17.34
N TRP A 41 -15.55 6.43 16.06
CA TRP A 41 -14.27 6.78 15.43
C TRP A 41 -13.95 8.25 15.66
N LEU A 42 -13.43 8.55 16.87
CA LEU A 42 -13.14 9.91 17.30
C LEU A 42 -11.83 10.48 16.73
N LEU A 43 -10.84 9.61 16.49
CA LEU A 43 -9.49 9.98 16.02
C LEU A 43 -9.07 9.08 14.86
N PRO A 44 -8.36 9.61 13.84
CA PRO A 44 -7.77 8.80 12.78
C PRO A 44 -6.67 7.90 13.35
N THR A 45 -6.56 6.69 12.82
CA THR A 45 -5.38 5.85 13.05
C THR A 45 -4.18 6.38 12.25
N ASP A 46 -2.96 5.97 12.60
CA ASP A 46 -1.75 6.45 11.92
C ASP A 46 -1.81 6.20 10.40
N VAL A 47 -2.33 5.05 9.96
CA VAL A 47 -2.48 4.75 8.52
C VAL A 47 -3.49 5.66 7.85
N GLN A 48 -4.53 6.07 8.57
CA GLN A 48 -5.55 6.99 8.07
C GLN A 48 -5.01 8.42 7.99
N ALA A 49 -4.30 8.87 9.03
CA ALA A 49 -3.71 10.21 9.09
C ALA A 49 -2.73 10.45 7.93
N GLU A 50 -1.91 9.45 7.60
CA GLU A 50 -0.96 9.53 6.49
C GLU A 50 -1.62 9.33 5.11
N ALA A 51 -2.46 8.31 4.95
CA ALA A 51 -2.96 7.95 3.63
C ALA A 51 -4.12 8.82 3.13
N ILE A 52 -5.02 9.28 4.00
CA ILE A 52 -6.22 10.04 3.58
C ILE A 52 -5.85 11.31 2.81
N PRO A 53 -4.95 12.19 3.30
CA PRO A 53 -4.56 13.39 2.56
C PRO A 53 -3.89 13.09 1.22
N LEU A 54 -3.07 12.04 1.16
CA LEU A 54 -2.39 11.61 -0.07
C LEU A 54 -3.38 11.13 -1.14
N ILE A 55 -4.42 10.39 -0.72
CA ILE A 55 -5.46 9.90 -1.62
C ILE A 55 -6.35 11.06 -2.09
N LEU A 56 -6.79 11.95 -1.19
CA LEU A 56 -7.55 13.16 -1.55
C LEU A 56 -6.75 14.07 -2.51
N GLY A 57 -5.42 14.11 -2.36
CA GLY A 57 -4.50 14.83 -3.25
C GLY A 57 -4.35 14.22 -4.65
N GLY A 58 -4.98 13.07 -4.94
CA GLY A 58 -4.93 12.42 -6.25
C GLY A 58 -3.65 11.60 -6.50
N GLY A 59 -2.86 11.33 -5.46
CA GLY A 59 -1.64 10.52 -5.51
C GLY A 59 -1.93 9.02 -5.55
N ASP A 60 -1.08 8.24 -6.20
CA ASP A 60 -1.09 6.79 -6.00
C ASP A 60 -0.53 6.50 -4.61
N VAL A 61 -1.15 5.57 -3.89
CA VAL A 61 -0.76 5.25 -2.51
C VAL A 61 -0.56 3.76 -2.37
N LEU A 62 0.63 3.38 -1.90
CA LEU A 62 0.97 2.02 -1.52
C LEU A 62 1.14 2.01 0.01
N MET A 63 0.22 1.36 0.72
CA MET A 63 0.21 1.35 2.19
C MET A 63 0.39 -0.06 2.76
N ALA A 64 1.25 -0.20 3.77
CA ALA A 64 1.25 -1.35 4.65
C ALA A 64 1.02 -0.97 6.10
N ALA A 65 0.10 -1.74 6.70
CA ALA A 65 -0.20 -1.71 8.11
C ALA A 65 -0.83 -3.06 8.50
N GLU A 66 -0.87 -3.37 9.78
CA GLU A 66 -1.49 -4.60 10.30
C GLU A 66 -2.99 -4.70 9.97
N THR A 67 -3.54 -5.91 9.96
CA THR A 67 -5.00 -6.09 9.92
C THR A 67 -5.61 -5.45 11.17
N GLY A 68 -6.70 -4.70 11.03
CA GLY A 68 -7.31 -3.96 12.14
C GLY A 68 -6.75 -2.56 12.39
N SER A 69 -5.67 -2.15 11.70
CA SER A 69 -5.10 -0.78 11.80
C SER A 69 -5.95 0.31 11.14
N GLY A 70 -7.05 -0.04 10.48
CA GLY A 70 -7.95 0.94 9.84
C GLY A 70 -7.67 1.21 8.35
N LYS A 71 -6.89 0.36 7.65
CA LYS A 71 -6.62 0.46 6.19
C LYS A 71 -7.88 0.64 5.34
N THR A 72 -8.94 -0.13 5.63
CA THR A 72 -10.21 -0.02 4.92
C THR A 72 -10.80 1.38 5.02
N GLY A 73 -10.75 2.01 6.20
CA GLY A 73 -11.15 3.41 6.38
C GLY A 73 -10.23 4.37 5.62
N ALA A 74 -8.92 4.11 5.64
CA ALA A 74 -7.91 4.97 5.03
C ALA A 74 -8.15 5.18 3.52
N PHE A 75 -8.58 4.16 2.78
CA PHE A 75 -8.97 4.33 1.38
C PHE A 75 -10.47 4.59 1.17
N SER A 76 -11.37 4.06 2.00
CA SER A 76 -12.81 4.15 1.76
C SER A 76 -13.33 5.58 1.93
N LEU A 77 -12.89 6.30 2.96
CA LEU A 77 -13.34 7.66 3.24
C LEU A 77 -13.05 8.63 2.07
N PRO A 78 -11.81 8.72 1.55
CA PRO A 78 -11.53 9.60 0.43
C PRO A 78 -12.20 9.13 -0.87
N VAL A 79 -12.31 7.81 -1.13
CA VAL A 79 -13.01 7.30 -2.33
C VAL A 79 -14.49 7.68 -2.31
N ILE A 80 -15.17 7.54 -1.16
CA ILE A 80 -16.56 7.99 -0.98
C ILE A 80 -16.69 9.47 -1.32
N GLN A 81 -15.83 10.31 -0.73
CA GLN A 81 -15.86 11.75 -0.92
C GLN A 81 -15.65 12.13 -2.38
N ILE A 82 -14.60 11.63 -3.03
CA ILE A 82 -14.28 12.01 -4.41
C ILE A 82 -15.35 11.49 -5.38
N THR A 83 -15.84 10.26 -5.20
CA THR A 83 -16.95 9.73 -6.01
C THR A 83 -18.21 10.56 -5.84
N TYR A 84 -18.54 10.97 -4.61
CA TYR A 84 -19.70 11.82 -4.34
C TYR A 84 -19.56 13.21 -4.98
N GLU A 85 -18.42 13.86 -4.80
CA GLU A 85 -18.14 15.19 -5.37
C GLU A 85 -18.27 15.17 -6.90
N ALA A 86 -17.71 14.15 -7.55
CA ALA A 86 -17.87 13.94 -9.00
C ALA A 86 -19.34 13.79 -9.42
N LEU A 87 -20.14 13.02 -8.68
CA LEU A 87 -21.57 12.83 -8.95
C LEU A 87 -22.39 14.10 -8.72
N ARG A 88 -22.05 14.89 -7.70
CA ARG A 88 -22.70 16.17 -7.40
C ARG A 88 -22.46 17.16 -8.53
N ASP A 89 -21.23 17.23 -9.02
CA ASP A 89 -20.83 18.13 -10.09
C ASP A 89 -21.50 17.78 -11.42
N GLU A 90 -21.70 16.48 -11.71
CA GLU A 90 -22.48 16.02 -12.86
C GLU A 90 -23.97 16.41 -12.76
N LYS A 91 -24.60 16.30 -11.57
CA LYS A 91 -26.03 16.56 -11.37
C LYS A 91 -26.41 18.04 -11.28
N MET A 92 -25.57 18.86 -10.66
CA MET A 92 -25.81 20.31 -10.60
C MET A 92 -25.66 21.00 -11.96
N GLY A 93 -25.33 20.24 -13.02
CA GLY A 93 -25.39 20.70 -14.40
C GLY A 93 -24.61 22.00 -14.60
N GLY A 94 -23.36 22.04 -14.14
CA GLY A 94 -22.52 23.25 -14.29
C GLY A 94 -23.13 24.54 -13.74
N ARG A 95 -24.19 24.50 -12.91
CA ARG A 95 -24.76 25.64 -12.19
C ARG A 95 -24.31 25.64 -10.74
N GLY A 96 -23.02 25.39 -10.61
CA GLY A 96 -22.17 25.67 -9.47
C GLY A 96 -20.81 26.14 -9.97
N GLN A 97 -20.72 26.66 -11.20
CA GLN A 97 -19.77 27.73 -11.42
C GLN A 97 -20.25 28.89 -10.54
N SER A 98 -19.74 28.95 -9.31
CA SER A 98 -19.06 30.20 -8.97
C SER A 98 -18.27 30.57 -10.23
N LYS A 99 -18.33 31.82 -10.65
CA LYS A 99 -17.23 32.32 -11.46
C LYS A 99 -15.98 32.16 -10.58
N ILE A 100 -15.41 30.96 -10.51
CA ILE A 100 -14.00 30.79 -10.76
C ILE A 100 -13.92 31.40 -12.15
N GLU A 101 -13.55 32.68 -12.18
CA GLU A 101 -12.82 33.19 -13.31
C GLU A 101 -11.86 32.06 -13.65
N GLN A 102 -12.10 31.35 -14.77
CA GLN A 102 -11.06 30.50 -15.31
C GLN A 102 -9.93 31.48 -15.51
N SER A 103 -9.03 31.49 -14.53
CA SER A 103 -7.72 32.06 -14.66
C SER A 103 -7.21 31.43 -15.94
N ALA A 104 -7.17 32.22 -17.00
CA ALA A 104 -6.65 31.86 -18.30
C ALA A 104 -5.12 31.74 -18.21
N THR A 105 -4.64 31.05 -17.18
CA THR A 105 -3.24 30.79 -16.93
C THR A 105 -2.77 29.77 -17.94
N VAL A 106 -1.71 30.14 -18.64
CA VAL A 106 -1.11 29.30 -19.65
C VAL A 106 -0.43 28.11 -18.96
N GLY A 107 -0.72 26.91 -19.44
CA GLY A 107 -0.09 25.67 -18.99
C GLY A 107 -0.09 24.61 -20.07
N LEU A 108 0.70 23.55 -19.87
CA LEU A 108 0.64 22.35 -20.70
C LEU A 108 -0.76 21.71 -20.60
N ASN A 109 -1.28 21.25 -21.73
CA ASN A 109 -2.64 20.74 -21.84
C ASN A 109 -2.70 19.24 -21.52
N PRO A 110 -3.33 18.82 -20.41
CA PRO A 110 -3.48 17.41 -20.06
C PRO A 110 -4.35 16.61 -21.03
N HIS A 111 -5.15 17.28 -21.87
CA HIS A 111 -5.99 16.65 -22.89
C HIS A 111 -5.29 16.52 -24.25
N ASP A 112 -4.15 17.18 -24.45
CA ASP A 112 -3.41 17.19 -25.70
C ASP A 112 -1.98 16.72 -25.46
N ARG A 113 -1.87 15.43 -25.09
CA ARG A 113 -0.62 14.78 -24.70
C ARG A 113 -0.54 13.31 -25.14
N GLY A 114 0.68 12.79 -25.21
CA GLY A 114 0.95 11.36 -25.38
C GLY A 114 0.63 10.56 -24.12
N GLU A 115 0.27 9.28 -24.29
CA GLU A 115 -0.24 8.41 -23.22
C GLU A 115 0.69 8.34 -22.00
N SER A 116 2.00 8.22 -22.23
CA SER A 116 3.03 8.08 -21.18
C SER A 116 3.62 9.39 -20.68
N LEU A 117 3.08 10.55 -21.09
CA LEU A 117 3.51 11.86 -20.61
C LEU A 117 2.63 12.31 -19.44
N ALA A 118 3.21 12.55 -18.27
CA ALA A 118 2.54 13.14 -17.11
C ALA A 118 2.76 14.66 -17.07
N ILE A 119 1.79 15.39 -16.54
CA ILE A 119 1.83 16.85 -16.38
C ILE A 119 1.38 17.16 -14.95
N SER A 120 2.08 18.06 -14.27
CA SER A 120 1.72 18.51 -12.92
C SER A 120 0.39 19.28 -12.89
N PRO A 121 -0.29 19.37 -11.74
CA PRO A 121 -1.55 20.10 -11.61
C PRO A 121 -1.47 21.58 -11.99
N ASP A 122 -0.31 22.22 -11.80
CA ASP A 122 -0.07 23.62 -12.21
C ASP A 122 0.15 23.78 -13.73
N GLY A 123 0.28 22.69 -14.48
CA GLY A 123 0.55 22.70 -15.92
C GLY A 123 1.97 23.16 -16.29
N LEU A 124 2.88 23.33 -15.32
CA LEU A 124 4.22 23.89 -15.54
C LEU A 124 5.32 22.84 -15.48
N LEU A 125 5.06 21.59 -15.13
CA LEU A 125 6.02 20.50 -15.14
C LEU A 125 5.46 19.35 -15.97
N CYS A 126 6.28 18.73 -16.81
CA CYS A 126 5.91 17.47 -17.44
C CYS A 126 7.06 16.48 -17.44
N GLN A 127 6.68 15.20 -17.50
CA GLN A 127 7.60 14.09 -17.33
C GLN A 127 7.18 12.91 -18.22
N CYS A 128 8.16 12.23 -18.79
CA CYS A 128 7.97 10.94 -19.46
C CYS A 128 9.00 9.96 -18.90
N ARG A 129 8.60 8.75 -18.54
CA ARG A 129 9.50 7.67 -18.09
C ARG A 129 9.61 6.51 -19.08
N GLU A 130 9.01 6.66 -20.26
CA GLU A 130 9.15 5.68 -21.34
C GLU A 130 10.52 5.81 -22.02
N HIS A 131 11.27 4.71 -22.08
CA HIS A 131 12.63 4.66 -22.61
C HIS A 131 12.72 4.38 -24.11
N LYS A 132 11.63 3.94 -24.75
CA LYS A 132 11.63 3.56 -26.17
C LYS A 132 10.96 4.59 -27.06
N GLN A 133 9.77 5.05 -26.68
CA GLN A 133 8.93 5.93 -27.47
C GLN A 133 8.99 7.37 -27.00
N TRP A 134 8.65 8.29 -27.90
CA TRP A 134 8.55 9.71 -27.62
C TRP A 134 7.09 10.05 -27.32
N HIS A 135 6.85 10.81 -26.25
CA HIS A 135 5.52 11.29 -25.90
C HIS A 135 5.59 12.80 -25.70
N GLY A 136 4.67 13.54 -26.31
CA GLY A 136 4.68 15.00 -26.27
C GLY A 136 3.34 15.60 -25.93
N CYS A 137 3.33 16.92 -25.75
CA CYS A 137 2.18 17.71 -25.33
C CYS A 137 2.29 19.13 -25.87
N ARG A 138 1.13 19.80 -26.00
CA ARG A 138 0.99 21.22 -26.34
C ARG A 138 0.34 21.98 -25.18
N THR A 139 0.45 23.30 -25.15
CA THR A 139 -0.26 24.12 -24.17
C THR A 139 -1.76 24.21 -24.42
N ASN A 140 -2.50 24.60 -23.38
CA ASN A 140 -3.96 24.83 -23.43
C ASN A 140 -4.35 26.05 -24.30
N LEU A 141 -3.40 26.98 -24.48
CA LEU A 141 -3.57 28.22 -25.22
C LEU A 141 -2.47 28.39 -26.25
N GLY A 142 -2.80 29.01 -27.38
CA GLY A 142 -1.91 29.30 -28.49
C GLY A 142 -2.03 30.75 -28.97
N VAL A 143 -1.14 31.15 -29.88
CA VAL A 143 -1.06 32.50 -30.44
C VAL A 143 -0.98 32.45 -31.96
N ASN A 144 -1.55 33.44 -32.64
CA ASN A 144 -1.59 33.54 -34.10
C ASN A 144 -0.98 34.84 -34.66
N GLU A 145 -0.70 35.83 -33.82
CA GLU A 145 -0.03 37.09 -34.19
C GLU A 145 0.85 37.63 -33.07
N GLY A 146 1.92 38.35 -33.41
CA GLY A 146 2.87 38.97 -32.47
C GLY A 146 4.18 38.20 -32.27
N LYS A 147 4.93 38.58 -31.23
CA LYS A 147 6.27 38.03 -30.91
C LYS A 147 6.31 37.56 -29.47
N TYR A 148 6.59 36.28 -29.25
CA TYR A 148 6.50 35.68 -27.92
C TYR A 148 7.70 34.86 -27.51
N TYR A 149 7.84 34.71 -26.19
CA TYR A 149 8.91 33.98 -25.53
C TYR A 149 8.39 33.16 -24.35
N TYR A 150 8.95 31.96 -24.18
CA TYR A 150 8.81 31.16 -22.96
C TYR A 150 10.11 30.40 -22.65
N GLU A 151 10.27 29.96 -21.40
CA GLU A 151 11.40 29.14 -20.96
C GLU A 151 10.99 27.71 -20.67
N ALA A 152 11.87 26.76 -21.01
CA ALA A 152 11.75 25.36 -20.68
C ALA A 152 13.08 24.86 -20.08
N THR A 153 13.06 24.42 -18.83
CA THR A 153 14.24 23.94 -18.09
C THR A 153 14.18 22.44 -17.93
N VAL A 154 15.28 21.75 -18.23
CA VAL A 154 15.38 20.31 -18.00
C VAL A 154 15.66 20.06 -16.52
N THR A 155 14.77 19.32 -15.83
CA THR A 155 14.89 19.06 -14.39
C THR A 155 15.43 17.66 -14.09
N ASP A 156 15.42 16.76 -15.08
CA ASP A 156 15.96 15.40 -14.93
C ASP A 156 16.64 14.87 -16.21
N GLU A 157 17.48 13.86 -16.05
CA GLU A 157 18.22 13.23 -17.15
C GLU A 157 17.26 12.64 -18.19
N GLY A 158 17.63 12.74 -19.48
CA GLY A 158 16.80 12.21 -20.56
C GLY A 158 16.92 12.92 -21.90
N LEU A 159 16.11 12.47 -22.86
CA LEU A 159 16.00 13.13 -24.17
C LEU A 159 14.73 13.97 -24.22
N CYS A 160 14.90 15.23 -24.60
CA CYS A 160 13.82 16.20 -24.71
C CYS A 160 13.92 16.97 -26.04
N ARG A 161 12.77 17.39 -26.57
CA ARG A 161 12.69 18.44 -27.59
C ARG A 161 11.56 19.41 -27.23
N VAL A 162 11.82 20.69 -27.42
CA VAL A 162 10.88 21.79 -27.14
C VAL A 162 10.73 22.68 -28.36
N GLY A 163 9.61 23.40 -28.46
CA GLY A 163 9.40 24.38 -29.50
C GLY A 163 7.93 24.68 -29.74
N TRP A 164 7.56 24.87 -31.01
CA TRP A 164 6.26 25.38 -31.38
C TRP A 164 5.57 24.43 -32.35
N SER A 165 4.27 24.26 -32.21
CA SER A 165 3.49 23.43 -33.13
C SER A 165 2.09 23.98 -33.34
N THR A 166 1.48 23.68 -34.48
CA THR A 166 0.05 23.96 -34.69
C THR A 166 -0.81 22.83 -34.14
N GLN A 167 -2.14 23.03 -34.09
CA GLN A 167 -3.08 22.00 -33.67
C GLN A 167 -3.07 20.75 -34.59
N LEU A 168 -2.59 20.88 -35.84
CA LEU A 168 -2.49 19.78 -36.81
C LEU A 168 -1.24 18.92 -36.64
N ALA A 169 -0.27 19.35 -35.83
CA ALA A 169 0.94 18.58 -35.58
C ALA A 169 0.66 17.31 -34.80
N SER A 170 1.44 16.27 -35.08
CA SER A 170 1.56 15.12 -34.20
C SER A 170 2.25 15.52 -32.89
N LEU A 171 2.04 14.75 -31.83
CA LEU A 171 2.68 14.96 -30.55
C LEU A 171 4.15 14.47 -30.52
N GLU A 172 4.73 14.17 -31.67
CA GLU A 172 6.16 13.92 -31.85
C GLU A 172 6.85 15.12 -32.53
N LEU A 173 6.92 16.23 -31.80
CA LEU A 173 7.40 17.54 -32.27
C LEU A 173 8.60 17.44 -33.23
N GLY A 174 8.47 17.96 -34.45
CA GLY A 174 9.52 17.96 -35.47
C GLY A 174 9.51 16.79 -36.46
N LYS A 175 8.64 15.78 -36.28
CA LYS A 175 8.48 14.68 -37.25
C LYS A 175 7.58 15.01 -38.43
N ASP A 176 6.66 15.96 -38.28
CA ASP A 176 5.78 16.41 -39.34
C ASP A 176 6.04 17.87 -39.72
N LYS A 177 5.31 18.35 -40.73
CA LYS A 177 5.47 19.71 -41.29
C LYS A 177 4.85 20.81 -40.41
N PHE A 178 4.12 20.47 -39.37
CA PHE A 178 3.35 21.39 -38.53
C PHE A 178 4.00 21.63 -37.14
N GLY A 179 5.04 20.88 -36.79
CA GLY A 179 5.79 21.01 -35.54
C GLY A 179 7.26 21.36 -35.75
N PHE A 180 7.76 22.33 -34.99
CA PHE A 180 9.12 22.86 -35.04
C PHE A 180 9.81 22.65 -33.70
N GLY A 181 10.83 21.78 -33.66
CA GLY A 181 11.48 21.37 -32.42
C GLY A 181 12.97 21.69 -32.36
N PHE A 182 13.48 21.91 -31.15
CA PHE A 182 14.89 21.92 -30.82
C PHE A 182 15.16 20.90 -29.72
N GLY A 183 16.11 20.00 -29.95
CA GLY A 183 16.36 18.84 -29.11
C GLY A 183 17.64 18.87 -28.30
N GLY A 184 17.66 18.14 -27.18
CA GLY A 184 18.79 18.04 -26.26
C GLY A 184 20.11 17.59 -26.90
N THR A 185 20.07 17.01 -28.11
CA THR A 185 21.26 16.66 -28.90
C THR A 185 21.85 17.82 -29.72
N GLY A 186 21.35 19.06 -29.56
CA GLY A 186 21.81 20.25 -30.28
C GLY A 186 21.26 20.39 -31.70
N LYS A 187 20.26 19.57 -32.04
CA LYS A 187 19.65 19.54 -33.38
C LYS A 187 18.30 20.23 -33.39
N LYS A 188 18.05 20.99 -34.46
CA LYS A 188 16.70 21.44 -34.81
C LYS A 188 16.01 20.35 -35.64
N SER A 189 14.70 20.18 -35.47
CA SER A 189 13.91 19.16 -36.16
C SER A 189 12.62 19.71 -36.74
N TRP A 190 12.38 19.45 -38.02
CA TRP A 190 11.16 19.81 -38.74
C TRP A 190 10.93 18.84 -39.91
N SER A 191 9.68 18.40 -40.14
CA SER A 191 9.32 17.50 -41.23
C SER A 191 10.20 16.24 -41.34
N ASN A 192 10.53 15.64 -40.19
CA ASN A 192 11.38 14.44 -40.06
C ASN A 192 12.85 14.65 -40.50
N GLN A 193 13.30 15.89 -40.63
CA GLN A 193 14.71 16.26 -40.84
C GLN A 193 15.33 16.75 -39.53
N PHE A 194 16.62 16.44 -39.30
CA PHE A 194 17.33 16.71 -38.05
C PHE A 194 18.71 17.32 -38.33
N ASP A 195 18.79 18.64 -38.27
CA ASP A 195 19.98 19.41 -38.62
C ASP A 195 20.68 19.95 -37.38
N SER A 196 22.01 19.99 -37.40
CA SER A 196 22.79 20.69 -36.39
C SER A 196 22.44 22.18 -36.41
N TYR A 197 22.23 22.78 -35.24
CA TYR A 197 21.79 24.18 -35.13
C TYR A 197 22.39 24.90 -33.94
N GLY A 198 22.28 24.31 -32.75
CA GLY A 198 22.79 24.88 -31.52
C GLY A 198 23.65 23.87 -30.77
N GLU A 199 23.81 24.10 -29.47
CA GLU A 199 24.54 23.20 -28.58
C GLU A 199 23.61 22.16 -27.95
N SER A 200 24.15 21.01 -27.58
CA SER A 200 23.40 20.02 -26.77
C SER A 200 23.05 20.59 -25.40
N PHE A 201 21.92 20.15 -24.85
CA PHE A 201 21.44 20.57 -23.54
C PHE A 201 20.86 19.39 -22.76
N GLY A 202 20.94 19.47 -21.44
CA GLY A 202 20.52 18.41 -20.53
C GLY A 202 20.12 18.97 -19.16
N LYS A 203 20.14 18.12 -18.14
CA LYS A 203 19.72 18.47 -16.78
C LYS A 203 20.35 19.78 -16.28
N GLY A 204 19.50 20.72 -15.85
CA GLY A 204 19.90 22.04 -15.34
C GLY A 204 19.93 23.15 -16.39
N ASP A 205 19.95 22.83 -17.68
CA ASP A 205 19.90 23.82 -18.76
C ASP A 205 18.49 24.38 -18.97
N THR A 206 18.41 25.68 -19.25
CA THR A 206 17.17 26.38 -19.61
C THR A 206 17.20 26.80 -21.07
N ILE A 207 16.18 26.40 -21.82
CA ILE A 207 15.99 26.75 -23.22
C ILE A 207 14.96 27.86 -23.32
N GLY A 208 15.36 28.97 -23.94
CA GLY A 208 14.45 30.06 -24.28
C GLY A 208 13.90 29.84 -25.69
N CYS A 209 12.58 29.77 -25.83
CA CYS A 209 11.89 29.47 -27.08
C CYS A 209 11.22 30.73 -27.62
N TYR A 210 11.60 31.15 -28.83
CA TYR A 210 11.13 32.38 -29.46
C TYR A 210 10.27 32.08 -30.68
N ILE A 211 9.18 32.82 -30.85
CA ILE A 211 8.40 32.87 -32.09
C ILE A 211 8.12 34.32 -32.48
N ASP A 212 8.36 34.65 -33.73
CA ASP A 212 8.04 35.95 -34.33
C ASP A 212 7.10 35.69 -35.50
N LEU A 213 5.80 35.85 -35.27
CA LEU A 213 4.76 35.60 -36.28
C LEU A 213 4.63 36.75 -37.27
N GLU A 214 5.16 37.93 -36.96
CA GLU A 214 5.17 39.08 -37.87
C GLU A 214 6.19 38.87 -39.00
N ASN A 215 7.38 38.37 -38.66
CA ASN A 215 8.44 38.06 -39.63
C ASN A 215 8.47 36.57 -40.03
N GLY A 216 7.61 35.74 -39.43
CA GLY A 216 7.52 34.31 -39.70
C GLY A 216 8.79 33.54 -39.34
N SER A 217 9.32 33.71 -38.12
CA SER A 217 10.56 33.04 -37.71
C SER A 217 10.48 32.40 -36.31
N ILE A 218 11.20 31.30 -36.12
CA ILE A 218 11.38 30.62 -34.83
C ILE A 218 12.87 30.55 -34.52
N SER A 219 13.24 30.80 -33.27
CA SER A 219 14.62 30.69 -32.78
C SER A 219 14.68 30.19 -31.34
N PHE A 220 15.87 29.76 -30.90
CA PHE A 220 16.08 29.24 -29.56
C PHE A 220 17.35 29.83 -28.93
N SER A 221 17.39 29.84 -27.60
CA SER A 221 18.57 30.15 -26.80
C SER A 221 18.83 29.06 -25.77
N LYS A 222 20.07 28.93 -25.32
CA LYS A 222 20.44 28.11 -24.17
C LYS A 222 21.07 28.99 -23.10
N ASN A 223 20.53 28.95 -21.89
CA ASN A 223 21.02 29.72 -20.73
C ASN A 223 21.24 31.22 -21.06
N GLY A 224 20.32 31.81 -21.82
CA GLY A 224 20.38 33.21 -22.25
C GLY A 224 21.30 33.54 -23.44
N SER A 225 22.03 32.55 -23.97
CA SER A 225 22.82 32.68 -25.21
C SER A 225 21.96 32.36 -26.41
N LEU A 226 21.56 33.38 -27.17
CA LEU A 226 20.75 33.24 -28.38
C LEU A 226 21.59 32.67 -29.52
N PHE A 227 21.12 31.61 -30.19
CA PHE A 227 21.86 30.99 -31.29
C PHE A 227 21.72 31.80 -32.59
N GLY A 228 20.52 31.85 -33.15
CA GLY A 228 20.23 32.42 -34.46
C GLY A 228 18.87 31.95 -34.97
N LYS A 229 18.45 32.31 -36.18
CA LYS A 229 17.17 31.83 -36.73
C LYS A 229 17.20 30.31 -36.94
N ALA A 230 16.25 29.57 -36.35
CA ALA A 230 16.14 28.12 -36.50
C ALA A 230 15.29 27.75 -37.74
N PHE A 231 14.13 28.40 -37.88
CA PHE A 231 13.15 28.10 -38.91
C PHE A 231 12.54 29.38 -39.49
N ASP A 232 12.20 29.32 -40.78
CA ASP A 232 11.24 30.21 -41.43
C ASP A 232 9.88 29.51 -41.46
N ILE A 233 8.84 30.17 -40.96
CA ILE A 233 7.47 29.64 -40.96
C ILE A 233 6.97 29.63 -42.41
N PRO A 234 6.61 28.46 -42.98
CA PRO A 234 6.12 28.38 -44.35
C PRO A 234 4.88 29.25 -44.56
N GLN A 235 4.76 29.89 -45.75
CA GLN A 235 3.61 30.76 -46.07
C GLN A 235 2.25 30.07 -45.87
N GLY A 236 2.15 28.75 -46.11
CA GLY A 236 0.93 27.98 -45.90
C GLY A 236 0.53 27.76 -44.43
N LEU A 237 1.38 28.13 -43.47
CA LEU A 237 1.09 28.15 -42.04
C LEU A 237 1.00 29.59 -41.49
N SER A 238 1.05 30.60 -42.38
CA SER A 238 0.87 32.00 -41.98
C SER A 238 -0.57 32.22 -41.50
N GLY A 239 -0.74 32.73 -40.27
CA GLY A 239 -2.05 32.92 -39.64
C GLY A 239 -2.60 31.70 -38.89
N GLU A 240 -1.91 30.55 -38.92
CA GLU A 240 -2.25 29.41 -38.05
C GLU A 240 -1.94 29.72 -36.58
N THR A 241 -2.61 29.00 -35.68
CA THR A 241 -2.35 29.13 -34.23
C THR A 241 -1.19 28.23 -33.82
N PHE A 242 -0.20 28.80 -33.16
CA PHE A 242 0.96 28.11 -32.62
C PHE A 242 0.88 27.97 -31.11
N PHE A 243 1.22 26.78 -30.64
CA PHE A 243 1.24 26.38 -29.24
C PHE A 243 2.68 26.00 -28.85
N PRO A 244 3.19 26.48 -27.70
CA PRO A 244 4.33 25.85 -27.07
C PRO A 244 4.12 24.34 -26.92
N ALA A 245 5.15 23.59 -27.26
CA ALA A 245 5.10 22.16 -27.36
C ALA A 245 6.39 21.53 -26.84
N VAL A 246 6.25 20.31 -26.34
CA VAL A 246 7.34 19.50 -25.81
C VAL A 246 7.14 18.05 -26.18
N VAL A 247 8.24 17.32 -26.38
CA VAL A 247 8.23 15.87 -26.48
C VAL A 247 9.40 15.31 -25.67
N LEU A 248 9.11 14.31 -24.83
CA LEU A 248 10.05 13.72 -23.88
C LEU A 248 10.20 12.22 -24.12
N LYS A 249 11.38 11.71 -23.77
CA LYS A 249 11.72 10.30 -23.74
C LYS A 249 12.64 10.05 -22.54
N ASN A 250 12.08 9.41 -21.52
CA ASN A 250 12.68 9.24 -20.19
C ASN A 250 13.32 10.55 -19.68
N ALA A 251 12.55 11.63 -19.55
CA ALA A 251 13.02 12.97 -19.20
C ALA A 251 11.96 13.74 -18.38
N GLU A 252 12.37 14.86 -17.76
CA GLU A 252 11.48 15.81 -17.09
C GLU A 252 11.84 17.26 -17.46
N MET A 253 10.83 18.10 -17.68
CA MET A 253 11.01 19.51 -17.96
C MET A 253 9.99 20.39 -17.24
N ARG A 254 10.46 21.55 -16.75
CA ARG A 254 9.65 22.63 -16.17
C ARG A 254 9.55 23.81 -17.13
N PHE A 255 8.40 24.46 -17.16
CA PHE A 255 8.06 25.57 -18.06
C PHE A 255 7.79 26.83 -17.26
N ASN A 256 8.20 27.96 -17.83
CA ASN A 256 7.76 29.28 -17.41
C ASN A 256 7.27 30.01 -18.66
N PHE A 257 5.97 30.31 -18.72
CA PHE A 257 5.36 30.99 -19.85
C PHE A 257 5.36 32.52 -19.70
N GLY A 258 5.77 33.06 -18.54
CA GLY A 258 5.82 34.51 -18.30
C GLY A 258 5.14 34.99 -17.02
N ASP A 259 4.49 34.08 -16.27
CA ASP A 259 3.81 34.41 -15.01
C ASP A 259 4.81 34.56 -13.85
N LEU A 260 5.99 33.95 -13.98
CA LEU A 260 7.13 34.14 -13.10
C LEU A 260 8.26 34.89 -13.82
N PRO A 261 9.14 35.61 -13.10
CA PRO A 261 10.33 36.21 -13.71
C PRO A 261 11.16 35.16 -14.48
N PHE A 262 11.48 35.45 -15.74
CA PHE A 262 12.35 34.59 -16.54
C PHE A 262 13.75 34.55 -15.96
N LYS A 263 14.36 33.35 -15.93
CA LYS A 263 15.75 33.16 -15.53
C LYS A 263 16.70 33.88 -16.49
N TYR A 264 16.35 33.88 -17.77
CA TYR A 264 17.06 34.54 -18.86
C TYR A 264 16.07 35.34 -19.71
N SER A 265 15.90 36.62 -19.37
CA SER A 265 14.97 37.48 -20.11
C SER A 265 15.45 37.77 -21.54
N PRO A 266 14.54 37.87 -22.51
CA PRO A 266 14.89 38.19 -23.90
C PRO A 266 15.50 39.60 -24.00
N LYS A 267 16.65 39.72 -24.70
CA LYS A 267 17.40 40.99 -24.81
C LYS A 267 16.81 41.99 -25.81
N ASN A 268 15.92 41.55 -26.70
CA ASN A 268 15.35 42.37 -27.77
C ASN A 268 14.02 42.99 -27.33
N GLY A 269 13.92 44.33 -27.39
CA GLY A 269 12.68 45.05 -27.12
C GLY A 269 11.59 44.69 -28.14
N GLY A 270 10.42 44.28 -27.66
CA GLY A 270 9.27 43.92 -28.50
C GLY A 270 8.89 42.43 -28.50
N ILE A 271 9.58 41.59 -27.72
CA ILE A 271 9.16 40.20 -27.48
C ILE A 271 8.42 40.13 -26.15
N GLU A 272 7.16 39.69 -26.17
CA GLU A 272 6.32 39.61 -24.97
C GLU A 272 6.39 38.21 -24.33
N PRO A 273 6.22 38.10 -22.99
CA PRO A 273 6.04 36.80 -22.35
C PRO A 273 4.79 36.11 -22.93
N PHE A 274 4.88 34.81 -23.21
CA PHE A 274 3.78 34.07 -23.83
C PHE A 274 2.48 34.11 -23.01
N SER A 275 2.55 34.08 -21.68
CA SER A 275 1.38 34.19 -20.80
C SER A 275 0.69 35.56 -20.82
N LYS A 276 1.36 36.60 -21.37
CA LYS A 276 0.83 37.96 -21.50
C LYS A 276 0.21 38.23 -22.87
N ALA A 277 0.18 37.24 -23.76
CA ALA A 277 -0.38 37.40 -25.10
C ALA A 277 -1.84 37.83 -25.06
N LYS A 278 -2.20 38.85 -25.85
CA LYS A 278 -3.55 39.43 -25.86
C LYS A 278 -4.57 38.56 -26.59
N ASN A 279 -4.12 37.67 -27.48
CA ASN A 279 -4.95 36.82 -28.33
C ASN A 279 -4.69 35.33 -28.07
N LEU A 280 -4.81 34.92 -26.82
CA LEU A 280 -4.70 33.51 -26.45
C LEU A 280 -5.93 32.74 -26.96
N LEU A 281 -5.71 31.81 -27.90
CA LEU A 281 -6.73 30.96 -28.48
C LEU A 281 -6.74 29.60 -27.78
N LEU A 282 -7.91 29.17 -27.29
CA LEU A 282 -8.06 27.84 -26.69
C LEU A 282 -7.79 26.74 -27.73
N SER A 283 -6.99 25.75 -27.34
CA SER A 283 -6.88 24.49 -28.08
C SER A 283 -8.28 23.86 -28.19
N SER A 284 -8.77 23.58 -29.40
CA SER A 284 -10.08 22.94 -29.54
C SER A 284 -10.04 21.55 -28.89
N PRO A 285 -11.00 21.22 -28.00
CA PRO A 285 -11.07 19.88 -27.44
C PRO A 285 -11.35 18.89 -28.57
N VAL A 286 -10.59 17.79 -28.59
CA VAL A 286 -10.95 16.56 -29.30
C VAL A 286 -12.45 16.33 -29.06
N ALA A 287 -13.20 16.14 -30.15
CA ALA A 287 -14.65 16.04 -30.13
C ALA A 287 -15.12 15.13 -28.98
N LYS A 288 -15.80 15.72 -28.00
CA LYS A 288 -16.47 14.97 -26.93
C LYS A 288 -17.33 13.90 -27.62
N PRO A 289 -17.14 12.59 -27.36
CA PRO A 289 -18.19 11.65 -27.69
C PRO A 289 -19.42 12.16 -26.92
N LYS A 290 -20.49 12.48 -27.65
CA LYS A 290 -21.77 12.84 -27.04
C LYS A 290 -22.16 11.67 -26.12
N LYS A 291 -21.96 11.81 -24.80
CA LYS A 291 -22.60 10.95 -23.82
C LYS A 291 -24.10 11.08 -24.09
N LYS A 292 -24.70 10.07 -24.72
CA LYS A 292 -26.15 9.89 -24.68
C LYS A 292 -26.49 9.77 -23.20
N GLY A 293 -27.39 10.61 -22.70
CA GLY A 293 -27.84 10.53 -21.31
C GLY A 293 -28.24 9.09 -20.99
N GLY A 294 -27.59 8.49 -20.00
CA GLY A 294 -27.80 7.07 -19.66
C GLY A 294 -26.95 6.66 -18.46
N THR A 295 -27.64 6.09 -17.47
CA THR A 295 -27.18 5.18 -16.38
C THR A 295 -25.78 5.38 -15.78
N ARG A 296 -25.73 5.58 -14.46
CA ARG A 296 -24.48 5.65 -13.66
C ARG A 296 -23.57 4.45 -13.97
N THR A 297 -22.29 4.71 -14.20
CA THR A 297 -21.27 3.69 -14.43
C THR A 297 -20.21 3.76 -13.33
N PRO A 298 -19.56 2.64 -12.97
CA PRO A 298 -18.65 2.61 -11.85
C PRO A 298 -17.46 3.56 -12.05
N SER A 299 -17.20 4.38 -11.05
CA SER A 299 -16.02 5.26 -10.97
C SER A 299 -14.90 4.63 -10.15
N ALA A 300 -15.23 3.71 -9.23
CA ALA A 300 -14.27 3.01 -8.40
C ALA A 300 -14.50 1.50 -8.44
N ILE A 301 -13.39 0.75 -8.49
CA ILE A 301 -13.39 -0.71 -8.35
C ILE A 301 -12.39 -1.13 -7.26
N ILE A 302 -12.89 -1.89 -6.28
CA ILE A 302 -12.13 -2.42 -5.15
C ILE A 302 -12.08 -3.94 -5.29
N ILE A 303 -10.87 -4.50 -5.34
CA ILE A 303 -10.64 -5.95 -5.40
C ILE A 303 -10.24 -6.46 -4.03
N GLU A 304 -10.95 -7.49 -3.59
CA GLU A 304 -10.80 -8.12 -2.27
C GLU A 304 -10.55 -9.63 -2.45
N PRO A 305 -9.59 -10.25 -1.74
CA PRO A 305 -9.23 -11.65 -1.99
C PRO A 305 -10.27 -12.65 -1.51
N ALA A 306 -11.16 -12.26 -0.58
CA ALA A 306 -12.16 -13.15 0.00
C ALA A 306 -13.55 -12.50 0.00
N ARG A 307 -14.59 -13.34 -0.05
CA ARG A 307 -15.99 -12.89 -0.03
C ARG A 307 -16.33 -12.14 1.24
N GLU A 308 -15.85 -12.63 2.37
CA GLU A 308 -16.12 -12.07 3.69
C GLU A 308 -15.49 -10.68 3.84
N LEU A 309 -14.27 -10.49 3.32
CA LEU A 309 -13.60 -9.20 3.29
C LEU A 309 -14.32 -8.21 2.36
N ALA A 310 -14.70 -8.66 1.17
CA ALA A 310 -15.50 -7.87 0.25
C ALA A 310 -16.83 -7.39 0.86
N GLN A 311 -17.50 -8.26 1.62
CA GLN A 311 -18.72 -7.90 2.35
C GLN A 311 -18.44 -6.85 3.43
N GLN A 312 -17.36 -7.03 4.23
CA GLN A 312 -16.97 -6.07 5.26
C GLN A 312 -16.67 -4.69 4.67
N THR A 313 -15.88 -4.61 3.60
CA THR A 313 -15.56 -3.35 2.92
C THR A 313 -16.82 -2.70 2.34
N HIS A 314 -17.70 -3.48 1.73
CA HIS A 314 -19.00 -2.99 1.25
C HIS A 314 -19.87 -2.40 2.38
N ASP A 315 -19.93 -3.07 3.53
CA ASP A 315 -20.74 -2.62 4.67
C ASP A 315 -20.15 -1.37 5.32
N ASN A 316 -18.81 -1.28 5.42
CA ASN A 316 -18.10 -0.08 5.87
C ASN A 316 -18.40 1.12 4.97
N ILE A 317 -18.31 0.96 3.65
CA ILE A 317 -18.61 2.06 2.70
C ILE A 317 -20.07 2.50 2.83
N LYS A 318 -21.01 1.57 2.97
CA LYS A 318 -22.41 1.90 3.22
C LYS A 318 -22.60 2.68 4.52
N GLN A 319 -21.91 2.29 5.58
CA GLN A 319 -21.96 2.96 6.86
C GLN A 319 -21.38 4.39 6.78
N PHE A 320 -20.20 4.56 6.20
CA PHE A 320 -19.54 5.86 6.04
C PHE A 320 -20.31 6.81 5.11
N SER A 321 -21.02 6.25 4.12
CA SER A 321 -21.85 7.04 3.20
C SER A 321 -23.26 7.39 3.71
N LYS A 322 -23.63 6.98 4.93
CA LYS A 322 -24.99 7.09 5.48
C LYS A 322 -25.56 8.52 5.44
N TYR A 323 -24.73 9.51 5.72
CA TYR A 323 -25.13 10.93 5.77
C TYR A 323 -24.83 11.71 4.49
N VAL A 324 -24.26 11.04 3.48
CA VAL A 324 -23.94 11.68 2.20
C VAL A 324 -25.24 12.09 1.49
N PRO A 325 -25.42 13.37 1.10
CA PRO A 325 -26.69 13.85 0.57
C PRO A 325 -27.04 13.26 -0.80
N ALA A 326 -28.29 13.42 -1.22
CA ALA A 326 -28.68 13.11 -2.59
C ALA A 326 -27.93 14.02 -3.61
N PRO A 327 -27.34 13.49 -4.69
CA PRO A 327 -27.29 12.07 -5.08
C PRO A 327 -26.38 11.21 -4.19
N GLY A 328 -26.97 10.26 -3.45
CA GLY A 328 -26.19 9.30 -2.69
C GLY A 328 -25.39 8.36 -3.60
N ILE A 329 -24.32 7.79 -3.05
CA ILE A 329 -23.46 6.82 -3.73
C ILE A 329 -24.15 5.47 -3.77
N ARG A 330 -24.10 4.79 -4.93
CA ARG A 330 -24.58 3.43 -5.10
C ARG A 330 -23.40 2.47 -5.13
N VAL A 331 -23.41 1.55 -4.18
CA VAL A 331 -22.35 0.58 -3.96
C VAL A 331 -22.88 -0.82 -4.27
N LEU A 332 -22.13 -1.60 -5.04
CA LEU A 332 -22.50 -2.97 -5.40
C LEU A 332 -21.41 -3.97 -5.02
N LEU A 333 -21.82 -5.04 -4.35
CA LEU A 333 -20.99 -6.19 -4.04
C LEU A 333 -21.07 -7.23 -5.16
N LEU A 334 -19.90 -7.67 -5.66
CA LEU A 334 -19.75 -8.66 -6.72
C LEU A 334 -18.96 -9.88 -6.21
N VAL A 335 -19.67 -10.77 -5.54
CA VAL A 335 -19.11 -12.01 -4.95
C VAL A 335 -19.81 -13.27 -5.45
N GLY A 336 -19.14 -14.41 -5.34
CA GLY A 336 -19.72 -15.73 -5.61
C GLY A 336 -20.78 -16.12 -4.58
N GLY A 337 -21.77 -16.92 -5.00
CA GLY A 337 -22.87 -17.38 -4.13
C GLY A 337 -24.07 -16.43 -4.05
N GLU A 338 -24.04 -15.32 -4.76
CA GLU A 338 -25.19 -14.44 -4.99
C GLU A 338 -25.76 -14.60 -6.41
N SER A 339 -27.04 -14.22 -6.56
CA SER A 339 -27.76 -14.24 -7.83
C SER A 339 -27.10 -13.32 -8.85
N VAL A 340 -26.49 -13.93 -9.87
CA VAL A 340 -25.86 -13.20 -11.00
C VAL A 340 -26.88 -12.30 -11.69
N LYS A 341 -28.15 -12.73 -11.77
CA LYS A 341 -29.22 -11.94 -12.40
C LYS A 341 -29.45 -10.62 -11.64
N ASP A 342 -29.43 -10.66 -10.31
CA ASP A 342 -29.63 -9.47 -9.49
C ASP A 342 -28.42 -8.54 -9.56
N GLN A 343 -27.19 -9.08 -9.60
CA GLN A 343 -25.98 -8.29 -9.82
C GLN A 343 -25.97 -7.61 -11.19
N ILE A 344 -26.33 -8.32 -12.27
CA ILE A 344 -26.45 -7.74 -13.62
C ILE A 344 -27.55 -6.67 -13.66
N LYS A 345 -28.67 -6.91 -12.98
CA LYS A 345 -29.74 -5.91 -12.87
C LYS A 345 -29.26 -4.66 -12.14
N ALA A 346 -28.59 -4.80 -11.01
CA ALA A 346 -28.03 -3.67 -10.26
C ALA A 346 -27.01 -2.87 -11.09
N LEU A 347 -26.14 -3.56 -11.83
CA LEU A 347 -25.23 -2.92 -12.80
C LEU A 347 -25.99 -2.12 -13.87
N SER A 348 -27.09 -2.67 -14.38
CA SER A 348 -27.95 -2.02 -15.39
C SER A 348 -28.71 -0.82 -14.82
N ASP A 349 -29.12 -0.88 -13.55
CA ASP A 349 -29.78 0.22 -12.82
C ASP A 349 -28.80 1.38 -12.50
N GLY A 350 -27.50 1.10 -12.59
CA GLY A 350 -26.39 2.03 -12.49
C GLY A 350 -25.79 2.10 -11.08
N VAL A 351 -24.47 1.98 -11.01
CA VAL A 351 -23.66 1.90 -9.78
C VAL A 351 -22.46 2.84 -9.86
N ASP A 352 -21.94 3.26 -8.71
CA ASP A 352 -20.85 4.24 -8.60
C ASP A 352 -19.55 3.60 -8.07
N VAL A 353 -19.66 2.66 -7.14
CA VAL A 353 -18.55 1.92 -6.52
C VAL A 353 -18.84 0.42 -6.59
N ILE A 354 -17.85 -0.36 -7.01
CA ILE A 354 -17.90 -1.82 -7.02
C ILE A 354 -16.87 -2.37 -6.05
N ILE A 355 -17.29 -3.34 -5.24
CA ILE A 355 -16.40 -4.18 -4.43
C ILE A 355 -16.59 -5.61 -4.89
N GLY A 356 -15.53 -6.33 -5.23
CA GLY A 356 -15.69 -7.67 -5.74
C GLY A 356 -14.49 -8.59 -5.56
N THR A 357 -14.80 -9.88 -5.56
CA THR A 357 -13.77 -10.92 -5.58
C THR A 357 -13.28 -11.17 -7.01
N PRO A 358 -11.98 -11.48 -7.21
CA PRO A 358 -11.34 -11.70 -8.51
C PRO A 358 -12.18 -12.51 -9.51
N GLY A 359 -12.64 -13.71 -9.12
CA GLY A 359 -13.37 -14.61 -10.02
C GLY A 359 -14.70 -14.05 -10.53
N ARG A 360 -15.47 -13.34 -9.69
CA ARG A 360 -16.75 -12.74 -10.11
C ARG A 360 -16.56 -11.49 -10.96
N LEU A 361 -15.53 -10.69 -10.66
CA LEU A 361 -15.16 -9.55 -11.49
C LEU A 361 -14.71 -10.00 -12.88
N GLU A 362 -13.88 -11.04 -12.96
CA GLU A 362 -13.42 -11.56 -14.25
C GLU A 362 -14.56 -12.04 -15.15
N ASP A 363 -15.52 -12.78 -14.58
CA ASP A 363 -16.70 -13.26 -15.29
C ASP A 363 -17.51 -12.09 -15.90
N LEU A 364 -17.84 -11.07 -15.10
CA LEU A 364 -18.64 -9.94 -15.55
C LEU A 364 -17.90 -9.02 -16.54
N ILE A 365 -16.58 -8.87 -16.40
CA ILE A 365 -15.74 -8.07 -17.30
C ILE A 365 -15.49 -8.81 -18.63
N SER A 366 -15.31 -10.13 -18.59
CA SER A 366 -15.06 -10.94 -19.79
C SER A 366 -16.32 -11.10 -20.65
N THR A 367 -17.50 -11.19 -20.01
CA THR A 367 -18.81 -11.24 -20.68
C THR A 367 -19.35 -9.87 -21.11
N GLY A 368 -18.60 -8.80 -20.86
CA GLY A 368 -18.98 -7.42 -21.23
C GLY A 368 -20.18 -6.88 -20.45
N LYS A 369 -20.49 -7.47 -19.29
CA LYS A 369 -21.58 -7.02 -18.40
C LYS A 369 -21.16 -5.92 -17.43
N LEU A 370 -19.86 -5.81 -17.17
CA LEU A 370 -19.26 -4.73 -16.40
C LEU A 370 -18.39 -3.86 -17.30
N ASP A 371 -18.78 -2.59 -17.45
CA ASP A 371 -18.00 -1.56 -18.15
C ASP A 371 -17.00 -0.89 -17.19
N LEU A 372 -15.77 -0.70 -17.66
CA LEU A 372 -14.66 -0.11 -16.92
C LEU A 372 -14.25 1.27 -17.46
N ALA A 373 -14.91 1.78 -18.50
CA ALA A 373 -14.52 3.04 -19.17
C ALA A 373 -14.54 4.27 -18.24
N SER A 374 -15.44 4.26 -17.26
CA SER A 374 -15.60 5.35 -16.29
C SER A 374 -14.76 5.18 -15.02
N VAL A 375 -14.06 4.06 -14.84
CA VAL A 375 -13.27 3.80 -13.64
C VAL A 375 -12.09 4.77 -13.56
N ARG A 376 -11.97 5.44 -12.42
CA ARG A 376 -10.90 6.40 -12.06
C ARG A 376 -10.15 6.01 -10.79
N PHE A 377 -10.72 5.12 -9.99
CA PHE A 377 -10.07 4.55 -8.81
C PHE A 377 -9.96 3.05 -8.96
N PHE A 378 -8.73 2.55 -8.90
CA PHE A 378 -8.45 1.13 -8.87
C PHE A 378 -7.78 0.76 -7.55
N ILE A 379 -8.51 0.04 -6.70
CA ILE A 379 -8.06 -0.32 -5.35
C ILE A 379 -7.82 -1.83 -5.28
N LEU A 380 -6.65 -2.21 -4.76
CA LEU A 380 -6.32 -3.58 -4.38
C LEU A 380 -6.19 -3.62 -2.86
N ASP A 381 -7.12 -4.27 -2.17
CA ASP A 381 -6.98 -4.55 -0.74
C ASP A 381 -6.39 -5.94 -0.52
N GLU A 382 -5.60 -6.10 0.55
CA GLU A 382 -4.85 -7.33 0.87
C GLU A 382 -4.09 -7.87 -0.37
N ALA A 383 -3.31 -6.99 -1.01
CA ALA A 383 -2.66 -7.23 -2.30
C ALA A 383 -1.67 -8.41 -2.28
N ASP A 384 -0.97 -8.62 -1.17
CA ASP A 384 -0.17 -9.82 -0.91
C ASP A 384 -1.01 -11.10 -0.94
N GLY A 385 -2.20 -11.08 -0.32
CA GLY A 385 -3.19 -12.15 -0.40
C GLY A 385 -3.66 -12.42 -1.83
N LEU A 386 -3.98 -11.38 -2.60
CA LEU A 386 -4.39 -11.49 -4.01
C LEU A 386 -3.30 -12.12 -4.89
N LEU A 387 -2.06 -11.70 -4.70
CA LEU A 387 -0.91 -12.20 -5.46
C LEU A 387 -0.59 -13.66 -5.10
N THR A 388 -0.59 -13.99 -3.81
CA THR A 388 -0.36 -15.36 -3.31
C THR A 388 -1.41 -16.35 -3.85
N GLN A 389 -2.63 -15.90 -4.09
CA GLN A 389 -3.71 -16.71 -4.68
C GLN A 389 -3.61 -16.85 -6.21
N GLY A 390 -2.62 -16.20 -6.85
CA GLY A 390 -2.39 -16.29 -8.29
C GLY A 390 -3.21 -15.33 -9.13
N HIS A 391 -3.76 -14.25 -8.56
CA HIS A 391 -4.62 -13.30 -9.29
C HIS A 391 -3.86 -12.19 -10.06
N LYS A 392 -2.53 -12.29 -10.16
CA LYS A 392 -1.67 -11.32 -10.84
C LYS A 392 -2.08 -11.02 -12.28
N ASP A 393 -2.31 -12.06 -13.09
CA ASP A 393 -2.65 -11.90 -14.51
C ASP A 393 -4.02 -11.24 -14.69
N LEU A 394 -4.97 -11.56 -13.79
CA LEU A 394 -6.27 -10.92 -13.77
C LEU A 394 -6.17 -9.43 -13.42
N ILE A 395 -5.38 -9.07 -12.40
CA ILE A 395 -5.15 -7.66 -12.05
C ILE A 395 -4.58 -6.89 -13.25
N HIS A 396 -3.58 -7.45 -13.93
CA HIS A 396 -3.03 -6.84 -15.15
C HIS A 396 -4.06 -6.71 -16.27
N LYS A 397 -4.91 -7.72 -16.45
CA LYS A 397 -5.99 -7.70 -17.45
C LYS A 397 -7.04 -6.63 -17.14
N ILE A 398 -7.45 -6.50 -15.87
CA ILE A 398 -8.39 -5.46 -15.43
C ILE A 398 -7.75 -4.08 -15.65
N TYR A 399 -6.53 -3.87 -15.17
CA TYR A 399 -5.77 -2.63 -15.37
C TYR A 399 -5.71 -2.23 -16.86
N SER A 400 -5.36 -3.17 -17.75
CA SER A 400 -5.26 -2.90 -19.19
C SER A 400 -6.58 -2.51 -19.87
N LYS A 401 -7.72 -2.86 -19.25
CA LYS A 401 -9.06 -2.52 -19.74
C LYS A 401 -9.58 -1.19 -19.17
N ILE A 402 -9.01 -0.70 -18.07
CA ILE A 402 -9.36 0.60 -17.51
C ILE A 402 -8.62 1.67 -18.31
N PRO A 403 -9.31 2.74 -18.76
CA PRO A 403 -8.63 3.90 -19.35
C PRO A 403 -7.66 4.52 -18.34
N GLN A 404 -6.38 4.58 -18.70
CA GLN A 404 -5.34 5.14 -17.84
C GLN A 404 -5.45 6.66 -17.70
N VAL A 405 -6.17 7.29 -18.62
CA VAL A 405 -6.43 8.73 -18.66
C VAL A 405 -7.86 8.94 -19.14
N SER A 406 -8.60 9.78 -18.43
CA SER A 406 -9.97 10.16 -18.80
C SER A 406 -9.98 11.15 -19.97
N PRO A 407 -11.11 11.28 -20.70
CA PRO A 407 -11.29 12.38 -21.65
C PRO A 407 -11.07 13.77 -21.02
N GLU A 408 -11.38 13.88 -19.73
CA GLU A 408 -11.18 15.07 -18.90
C GLU A 408 -9.75 15.20 -18.33
N GLY A 409 -8.79 14.38 -18.78
CA GLY A 409 -7.36 14.53 -18.46
C GLY A 409 -6.95 13.95 -17.10
N TYR A 410 -7.89 13.44 -16.30
CA TYR A 410 -7.60 12.79 -15.03
C TYR A 410 -7.01 11.40 -15.27
N ARG A 411 -5.86 11.13 -14.67
CA ARG A 411 -5.25 9.79 -14.70
C ARG A 411 -6.04 8.80 -13.83
N LEU A 412 -5.90 7.51 -14.10
CA LEU A 412 -6.28 6.46 -13.16
C LEU A 412 -5.46 6.64 -11.88
N GLN A 413 -6.14 6.73 -10.74
CA GLN A 413 -5.51 6.69 -9.43
C GLN A 413 -5.57 5.26 -8.90
N MET A 414 -4.44 4.76 -8.45
CA MET A 414 -4.31 3.40 -7.96
C MET A 414 -3.91 3.40 -6.48
N ILE A 415 -4.64 2.62 -5.67
CA ILE A 415 -4.42 2.49 -4.23
C ILE A 415 -4.19 1.00 -3.95
N VAL A 416 -3.08 0.68 -3.28
CA VAL A 416 -2.71 -0.70 -2.96
C VAL A 416 -2.49 -0.81 -1.46
N CYS A 417 -3.27 -1.67 -0.83
CA CYS A 417 -3.16 -1.98 0.59
C CYS A 417 -2.60 -3.41 0.73
N SER A 418 -1.64 -3.59 1.63
CA SER A 418 -1.03 -4.89 1.91
C SER A 418 -0.75 -5.03 3.40
N ALA A 419 -0.62 -6.25 3.91
CA ALA A 419 -0.11 -6.44 5.27
C ALA A 419 1.41 -6.16 5.36
N THR A 420 2.14 -6.23 4.24
CA THR A 420 3.58 -5.94 4.14
C THR A 420 3.94 -5.29 2.80
N LEU A 421 4.83 -4.28 2.79
CA LEU A 421 5.38 -3.71 1.53
C LEU A 421 6.68 -4.40 1.08
N HIS A 422 7.30 -5.18 1.96
CA HIS A 422 8.54 -5.92 1.67
C HIS A 422 8.31 -7.19 0.85
N ASN A 423 7.06 -7.52 0.54
CA ASN A 423 6.73 -8.56 -0.43
C ASN A 423 7.20 -8.14 -1.84
N ILE A 424 8.17 -8.88 -2.38
CA ILE A 424 8.78 -8.62 -3.69
C ILE A 424 7.73 -8.56 -4.80
N GLU A 425 6.67 -9.37 -4.74
CA GLU A 425 5.63 -9.37 -5.75
C GLU A 425 4.75 -8.13 -5.68
N VAL A 426 4.43 -7.65 -4.47
CA VAL A 426 3.69 -6.38 -4.26
C VAL A 426 4.52 -5.22 -4.78
N LYS A 427 5.82 -5.17 -4.47
CA LYS A 427 6.73 -4.14 -4.98
C LYS A 427 6.81 -4.16 -6.51
N LYS A 428 6.98 -5.32 -7.13
CA LYS A 428 6.99 -5.48 -8.59
C LYS A 428 5.66 -5.07 -9.23
N LEU A 429 4.54 -5.33 -8.57
CA LEU A 429 3.22 -4.90 -9.03
C LEU A 429 3.11 -3.38 -8.99
N ALA A 430 3.52 -2.75 -7.88
CA ALA A 430 3.49 -1.30 -7.70
C ALA A 430 4.39 -0.60 -8.73
N GLU A 431 5.64 -1.05 -8.90
CA GLU A 431 6.59 -0.53 -9.89
C GLU A 431 6.06 -0.60 -11.33
N LYS A 432 5.20 -1.58 -11.62
CA LYS A 432 4.69 -1.82 -12.97
C LYS A 432 3.37 -1.11 -13.27
N LEU A 433 2.50 -0.93 -12.27
CA LEU A 433 1.13 -0.44 -12.48
C LEU A 433 0.87 0.94 -11.88
N MET A 434 1.60 1.34 -10.84
CA MET A 434 1.33 2.60 -10.14
C MET A 434 2.22 3.73 -10.67
N HIS A 435 1.70 4.95 -10.63
CA HIS A 435 2.39 6.16 -11.06
C HIS A 435 2.92 6.95 -9.87
N PHE A 436 4.22 6.83 -9.58
CA PHE A 436 4.87 7.42 -8.41
C PHE A 436 4.11 7.19 -7.10
N PRO A 437 3.87 5.92 -6.73
CA PRO A 437 3.16 5.63 -5.50
C PRO A 437 3.91 6.22 -4.31
N THR A 438 3.20 6.93 -3.44
CA THR A 438 3.71 7.32 -2.13
C THR A 438 3.60 6.13 -1.19
N TRP A 439 4.69 5.83 -0.50
CA TRP A 439 4.79 4.69 0.40
C TRP A 439 4.37 5.12 1.81
N VAL A 440 3.34 4.48 2.33
CA VAL A 440 2.92 4.61 3.73
C VAL A 440 3.24 3.26 4.39
N ASP A 441 4.48 3.12 4.86
CA ASP A 441 4.94 1.91 5.56
C ASP A 441 4.99 2.17 7.06
N LEU A 442 3.93 1.78 7.76
CA LEU A 442 3.88 1.89 9.23
C LEU A 442 4.39 0.64 9.94
N LYS A 443 4.78 -0.39 9.18
CA LYS A 443 5.33 -1.63 9.72
C LYS A 443 6.86 -1.65 9.71
N GLY A 444 7.51 -0.95 8.78
CA GLY A 444 8.94 -1.11 8.56
C GLY A 444 9.28 -2.55 8.13
N GLN A 445 10.56 -2.93 8.21
CA GLN A 445 10.94 -4.34 8.01
C GLN A 445 10.32 -5.21 9.12
N ASP A 446 9.99 -6.46 8.79
CA ASP A 446 9.49 -7.44 9.76
C ASP A 446 10.44 -7.49 10.97
N SER A 447 9.98 -6.93 12.09
CA SER A 447 10.74 -6.84 13.33
C SER A 447 9.93 -7.46 14.46
N VAL A 448 10.65 -7.97 15.46
CA VAL A 448 10.02 -8.48 16.68
C VAL A 448 9.60 -7.27 17.51
N PRO A 449 8.33 -7.14 17.93
CA PRO A 449 7.93 -6.01 18.77
C PRO A 449 8.74 -6.00 20.07
N ASP A 450 9.13 -4.81 20.56
CA ASP A 450 9.91 -4.66 21.80
C ASP A 450 9.25 -5.29 23.04
N THR A 451 7.93 -5.50 22.97
CA THR A 451 7.14 -6.14 24.03
C THR A 451 7.14 -7.67 23.98
N VAL A 452 7.89 -8.27 23.05
CA VAL A 452 7.94 -9.72 22.82
C VAL A 452 9.32 -10.26 23.17
N HIS A 453 9.39 -11.07 24.21
CA HIS A 453 10.51 -11.97 24.43
C HIS A 453 10.28 -13.26 23.67
N HIS A 454 11.26 -13.68 22.88
CA HIS A 454 11.20 -14.94 22.16
C HIS A 454 12.44 -15.79 22.42
N VAL A 455 12.24 -17.08 22.63
CA VAL A 455 13.31 -18.04 22.94
C VAL A 455 13.13 -19.34 22.19
N VAL A 456 14.25 -20.04 21.99
CA VAL A 456 14.29 -21.39 21.42
C VAL A 456 14.62 -22.40 22.50
N CYS A 457 13.87 -23.50 22.56
CA CYS A 457 14.24 -24.67 23.33
C CYS A 457 14.54 -25.82 22.36
N HIS A 458 15.77 -26.33 22.39
CA HIS A 458 16.13 -27.46 21.55
C HIS A 458 15.57 -28.77 22.11
N VAL A 459 14.87 -29.51 21.25
CA VAL A 459 14.32 -30.83 21.55
C VAL A 459 15.28 -31.88 20.99
N ASP A 460 16.01 -32.54 21.87
CA ASP A 460 17.01 -33.54 21.50
C ASP A 460 16.61 -34.96 21.94
N PRO A 461 16.16 -35.83 21.01
CA PRO A 461 15.77 -37.20 21.33
C PRO A 461 16.95 -38.12 21.70
N LEU A 462 18.19 -37.70 21.44
CA LEU A 462 19.40 -38.44 21.83
C LEU A 462 19.81 -38.13 23.27
N ALA A 463 19.57 -36.90 23.72
CA ALA A 463 19.89 -36.46 25.08
C ALA A 463 18.74 -36.72 26.06
N ASP A 464 17.48 -36.56 25.63
CA ASP A 464 16.29 -36.77 26.47
C ASP A 464 15.64 -38.13 26.19
N SER A 465 15.76 -39.04 27.15
CA SER A 465 15.19 -40.39 27.09
C SER A 465 13.75 -40.48 27.63
N SER A 466 13.13 -39.39 28.09
CA SER A 466 11.79 -39.41 28.72
C SER A 466 10.71 -40.01 27.82
N TRP A 467 10.85 -39.86 26.49
CA TRP A 467 9.94 -40.40 25.49
C TRP A 467 9.78 -41.93 25.55
N HIS A 468 10.76 -42.66 26.09
CA HIS A 468 10.69 -44.12 26.26
C HIS A 468 9.51 -44.53 27.16
N LYS A 469 9.14 -43.67 28.11
CA LYS A 469 7.99 -43.88 29.00
C LYS A 469 6.71 -43.33 28.38
N LEU A 470 6.81 -42.19 27.69
CA LEU A 470 5.67 -41.45 27.13
C LEU A 470 5.08 -42.04 25.85
N ILE A 471 5.85 -42.87 25.12
CA ILE A 471 5.37 -43.56 23.91
C ILE A 471 4.11 -44.41 24.15
N LYS A 472 3.86 -44.84 25.39
CA LYS A 472 2.65 -45.59 25.77
C LYS A 472 1.42 -44.71 26.00
N THR A 473 1.62 -43.42 26.23
CA THR A 473 0.58 -42.47 26.65
C THR A 473 0.28 -41.41 25.59
N PHE A 474 1.25 -41.08 24.73
CA PHE A 474 1.08 -40.09 23.66
C PHE A 474 0.91 -40.80 22.31
N GLN A 475 -0.15 -40.44 21.59
CA GLN A 475 -0.39 -40.93 20.24
C GLN A 475 0.14 -39.91 19.21
N THR A 476 1.04 -40.36 18.33
CA THR A 476 1.61 -39.56 17.25
C THR A 476 0.70 -39.51 16.03
N ASP A 477 1.15 -38.82 14.97
CA ASP A 477 0.46 -38.63 13.68
C ASP A 477 0.40 -39.89 12.79
N GLY A 478 0.91 -41.02 13.27
CA GLY A 478 0.89 -42.31 12.58
C GLY A 478 1.81 -42.40 11.35
N ILE A 479 2.64 -41.39 11.09
CA ILE A 479 3.56 -41.41 9.93
C ILE A 479 4.61 -42.53 10.04
N HIS A 480 4.90 -42.95 11.26
CA HIS A 480 5.85 -43.99 11.59
C HIS A 480 5.20 -45.38 11.79
N PHE A 481 3.92 -45.54 11.49
CA PHE A 481 3.20 -46.80 11.74
C PHE A 481 3.84 -48.03 11.05
N ASN A 482 4.47 -47.83 9.88
CA ASN A 482 5.18 -48.88 9.13
C ASN A 482 6.68 -48.91 9.43
N ASP A 483 7.20 -47.96 10.20
CA ASP A 483 8.61 -47.85 10.54
C ASP A 483 8.89 -48.70 11.79
N ARG A 484 10.10 -49.26 11.90
CA ARG A 484 10.52 -49.99 13.12
C ARG A 484 11.04 -49.01 14.15
N THR A 485 10.12 -48.39 14.87
CA THR A 485 10.40 -47.42 15.93
C THR A 485 10.19 -48.02 17.32
N GLY A 486 10.84 -47.43 18.33
CA GLY A 486 10.65 -47.85 19.72
C GLY A 486 11.82 -47.53 20.65
N PRO A 487 11.62 -47.69 21.97
CA PRO A 487 12.65 -47.47 23.00
C PRO A 487 13.98 -48.17 22.67
N GLY A 488 15.08 -47.42 22.64
CA GLY A 488 16.43 -47.92 22.35
C GLY A 488 16.82 -48.00 20.86
N MET A 489 15.90 -47.75 19.92
CA MET A 489 16.22 -47.66 18.49
C MET A 489 16.81 -46.28 18.14
N LYS A 490 17.87 -46.25 17.33
CA LYS A 490 18.57 -45.01 16.90
C LYS A 490 18.41 -44.70 15.41
N SER A 491 17.47 -45.35 14.71
CA SER A 491 17.16 -45.01 13.32
C SER A 491 16.61 -43.59 13.24
N GLN A 492 16.74 -42.95 12.08
CA GLN A 492 16.24 -41.60 11.86
C GLN A 492 14.73 -41.50 12.09
N GLU A 493 13.98 -42.54 11.71
CA GLU A 493 12.55 -42.67 11.95
C GLU A 493 12.22 -42.80 13.45
N ALA A 494 13.00 -43.56 14.22
CA ALA A 494 12.80 -43.68 15.66
C ALA A 494 13.09 -42.37 16.39
N LEU A 495 14.13 -41.64 15.98
CA LEU A 495 14.44 -40.31 16.52
C LEU A 495 13.38 -39.28 16.13
N SER A 496 12.87 -39.34 14.90
CA SER A 496 11.75 -38.52 14.45
C SER A 496 10.48 -38.76 15.27
N GLU A 497 10.13 -40.02 15.55
CA GLU A 497 8.97 -40.31 16.40
C GLU A 497 9.20 -39.86 17.85
N ALA A 498 10.41 -40.04 18.38
CA ALA A 498 10.79 -39.56 19.70
C ALA A 498 10.63 -38.03 19.82
N VAL A 499 11.03 -37.25 18.80
CA VAL A 499 10.85 -35.79 18.79
C VAL A 499 9.38 -35.40 18.91
N LYS A 500 8.49 -36.05 18.15
CA LYS A 500 7.04 -35.77 18.21
C LYS A 500 6.49 -35.94 19.62
N ILE A 501 6.93 -36.99 20.32
CA ILE A 501 6.54 -37.28 21.71
C ILE A 501 7.16 -36.25 22.67
N LEU A 502 8.45 -35.95 22.51
CA LEU A 502 9.16 -35.00 23.36
C LEU A 502 8.61 -33.58 23.22
N LYS A 503 8.21 -33.15 22.03
CA LYS A 503 7.61 -31.83 21.83
C LYS A 503 6.33 -31.63 22.65
N ALA A 504 5.51 -32.68 22.77
CA ALA A 504 4.33 -32.65 23.65
C ALA A 504 4.71 -32.57 25.14
N ASP A 505 5.75 -33.29 25.56
CA ASP A 505 6.28 -33.22 26.94
C ASP A 505 6.88 -31.84 27.25
N TYR A 506 7.62 -31.26 26.30
CA TYR A 506 8.28 -29.97 26.43
C TYR A 506 7.26 -28.83 26.47
N LEU A 507 6.16 -28.94 25.72
CA LEU A 507 5.03 -28.04 25.85
C LEU A 507 4.47 -28.04 27.28
N VAL A 508 4.26 -29.22 27.88
CA VAL A 508 3.77 -29.33 29.27
C VAL A 508 4.78 -28.76 30.26
N LYS A 509 6.08 -29.03 30.09
CA LYS A 509 7.15 -28.43 30.89
C LYS A 509 7.13 -26.90 30.81
N ALA A 510 6.98 -26.33 29.62
CA ALA A 510 6.90 -24.88 29.40
C ALA A 510 5.64 -24.28 30.08
N ILE A 511 4.48 -24.91 29.91
CA ILE A 511 3.22 -24.51 30.56
C ILE A 511 3.40 -24.43 32.08
N ASN A 512 4.01 -25.46 32.68
CA ASN A 512 4.20 -25.56 34.12
C ASN A 512 5.27 -24.60 34.65
N ALA A 513 6.40 -24.46 33.94
CA ALA A 513 7.50 -23.57 34.33
C ALA A 513 7.05 -22.11 34.42
N HIS A 514 6.24 -21.66 33.44
CA HIS A 514 5.76 -20.28 33.38
C HIS A 514 4.35 -20.09 33.96
N LYS A 515 3.72 -21.15 34.48
CA LYS A 515 2.34 -21.14 35.01
C LYS A 515 1.35 -20.48 34.04
N MET A 516 1.44 -20.82 32.76
CA MET A 516 0.75 -20.11 31.67
C MET A 516 -0.76 -20.07 31.87
N ASP A 517 -1.32 -18.91 32.18
CA ASP A 517 -2.75 -18.68 32.39
C ASP A 517 -3.52 -18.67 31.07
N GLN A 518 -2.93 -18.11 30.01
CA GLN A 518 -3.48 -18.10 28.67
C GLN A 518 -2.38 -18.18 27.60
N ALA A 519 -2.50 -19.08 26.62
CA ALA A 519 -1.54 -19.17 25.52
C ALA A 519 -2.17 -19.59 24.18
N ILE A 520 -1.53 -19.16 23.07
CA ILE A 520 -1.74 -19.78 21.75
C ILE A 520 -0.63 -20.79 21.48
N ILE A 521 -1.03 -21.98 21.05
CA ILE A 521 -0.13 -23.09 20.73
C ILE A 521 -0.22 -23.34 19.23
N PHE A 522 0.87 -23.09 18.52
CA PHE A 522 0.95 -23.28 17.07
C PHE A 522 1.52 -24.66 16.73
N CYS A 523 0.78 -25.39 15.89
CA CYS A 523 1.22 -26.63 15.26
C CYS A 523 1.19 -26.48 13.74
N ARG A 524 2.03 -27.27 13.06
CA ARG A 524 2.10 -27.25 11.59
C ARG A 524 0.86 -27.84 10.93
N THR A 525 0.39 -28.99 11.44
CA THR A 525 -0.74 -29.71 10.83
C THR A 525 -1.95 -29.80 11.74
N LYS A 526 -3.12 -30.04 11.13
CA LYS A 526 -4.39 -30.24 11.85
C LYS A 526 -4.35 -31.45 12.79
N LEU A 527 -3.66 -32.51 12.35
CA LEU A 527 -3.52 -33.74 13.11
C LEU A 527 -2.65 -33.53 14.35
N ASP A 528 -1.59 -32.73 14.23
CA ASP A 528 -0.76 -32.35 15.38
C ASP A 528 -1.57 -31.55 16.40
N CYS A 529 -2.41 -30.60 15.95
CA CYS A 529 -3.32 -29.89 16.84
C CYS A 529 -4.20 -30.87 17.64
N ASP A 530 -4.84 -31.82 16.95
CA ASP A 530 -5.73 -32.81 17.57
C ASP A 530 -5.00 -33.73 18.56
N ASN A 531 -3.74 -34.09 18.26
CA ASN A 531 -2.91 -34.91 19.14
C ASN A 531 -2.50 -34.16 20.41
N ILE A 532 -2.13 -32.88 20.29
CA ILE A 532 -1.82 -32.02 21.44
C ILE A 532 -3.08 -31.79 22.29
N GLU A 533 -4.23 -31.50 21.68
CA GLU A 533 -5.51 -31.35 22.40
C GLU A 533 -5.84 -32.61 23.20
N ARG A 534 -5.79 -33.79 22.57
CA ARG A 534 -6.06 -35.06 23.25
C ARG A 534 -5.12 -35.30 24.43
N TYR A 535 -3.83 -34.98 24.26
CA TYR A 535 -2.83 -35.18 25.29
C TYR A 535 -3.04 -34.24 26.49
N LEU A 536 -3.26 -32.94 26.24
CA LEU A 536 -3.54 -31.96 27.29
C LEU A 536 -4.84 -32.28 28.03
N LEU A 537 -5.90 -32.66 27.31
CA LEU A 537 -7.17 -33.08 27.92
C LEU A 537 -7.02 -34.35 28.78
N HIS A 538 -6.17 -35.31 28.35
CA HIS A 538 -5.87 -36.50 29.13
C HIS A 538 -5.17 -36.15 30.46
N LEU A 539 -4.21 -35.23 30.44
CA LEU A 539 -3.51 -34.74 31.63
C LEU A 539 -4.42 -33.94 32.57
N GLY A 540 -5.36 -33.16 32.03
CA GLY A 540 -6.28 -32.33 32.80
C GLY A 540 -7.40 -33.08 33.56
N GLY A 541 -7.60 -34.37 33.27
CA GLY A 541 -8.61 -35.22 33.90
C GLY A 541 -10.06 -34.93 33.46
N SER A 542 -10.87 -35.98 33.39
CA SER A 542 -12.29 -35.90 33.01
C SER A 542 -13.16 -35.44 34.20
N GLY A 543 -13.48 -34.14 34.31
CA GLY A 543 -14.45 -33.71 35.33
C GLY A 543 -14.64 -32.22 35.64
N LYS A 544 -13.86 -31.28 35.08
CA LYS A 544 -14.10 -29.83 35.29
C LYS A 544 -14.13 -29.08 33.95
N MET A 545 -15.07 -28.14 33.80
CA MET A 545 -15.19 -27.28 32.61
C MET A 545 -13.97 -26.38 32.39
N VAL A 546 -13.19 -26.10 33.46
CA VAL A 546 -11.89 -25.42 33.43
C VAL A 546 -10.91 -26.24 34.27
N ASN A 547 -9.82 -26.71 33.66
CA ASN A 547 -8.72 -27.41 34.35
C ASN A 547 -7.37 -26.80 33.93
N GLU A 548 -6.27 -27.22 34.54
CA GLU A 548 -4.94 -26.64 34.31
C GLU A 548 -4.48 -26.71 32.83
N TYR A 549 -5.02 -27.67 32.08
CA TYR A 549 -4.70 -27.95 30.68
C TYR A 549 -5.91 -27.75 29.73
N SER A 550 -6.89 -26.93 30.13
CA SER A 550 -8.10 -26.74 29.32
C SER A 550 -7.73 -26.08 28.00
N CYS A 551 -8.08 -26.76 26.90
CA CYS A 551 -7.66 -26.36 25.58
C CYS A 551 -8.75 -26.63 24.54
N VAL A 552 -8.65 -25.92 23.41
CA VAL A 552 -9.50 -26.13 22.24
C VAL A 552 -8.70 -26.01 20.96
N CYS A 553 -9.07 -26.79 19.96
CA CYS A 553 -8.49 -26.74 18.62
C CYS A 553 -9.23 -25.80 17.67
N LEU A 554 -8.46 -25.10 16.83
CA LEU A 554 -8.95 -24.30 15.72
C LEU A 554 -8.17 -24.62 14.44
N HIS A 555 -8.82 -25.34 13.53
CA HIS A 555 -8.29 -25.66 12.20
C HIS A 555 -9.43 -25.97 11.21
N GLY A 556 -9.09 -26.07 9.92
CA GLY A 556 -10.07 -26.17 8.82
C GLY A 556 -10.94 -27.43 8.78
N ASP A 557 -10.67 -28.45 9.60
CA ASP A 557 -11.52 -29.66 9.67
C ASP A 557 -12.60 -29.56 10.78
N ARG A 558 -12.49 -28.57 11.66
CA ARG A 558 -13.50 -28.25 12.67
C ARG A 558 -14.71 -27.59 12.02
N ARG A 559 -15.92 -27.89 12.50
CA ARG A 559 -17.15 -27.31 11.93
C ARG A 559 -17.17 -25.79 12.14
N PRO A 560 -17.74 -24.98 11.24
CA PRO A 560 -17.78 -23.52 11.40
C PRO A 560 -18.34 -23.06 12.76
N GLN A 561 -19.42 -23.68 13.24
CA GLN A 561 -20.01 -23.37 14.53
C GLN A 561 -19.09 -23.74 15.70
N GLU A 562 -18.41 -24.89 15.61
CA GLU A 562 -17.45 -25.36 16.62
C GLU A 562 -16.26 -24.40 16.70
N ARG A 563 -15.72 -23.96 15.56
CA ARG A 563 -14.63 -22.95 15.53
C ARG A 563 -15.02 -21.66 16.22
N LYS A 564 -16.25 -21.17 15.99
CA LYS A 564 -16.77 -19.95 16.64
C LYS A 564 -16.92 -20.15 18.15
N ASN A 565 -17.45 -21.29 18.58
CA ASN A 565 -17.60 -21.61 19.99
C ASN A 565 -16.24 -21.74 20.69
N ASN A 566 -15.29 -22.48 20.10
CA ASN A 566 -13.93 -22.66 20.63
C ASN A 566 -13.21 -21.31 20.78
N LEU A 567 -13.31 -20.46 19.74
CA LEU A 567 -12.72 -19.12 19.79
C LEU A 567 -13.34 -18.27 20.89
N ASN A 568 -14.68 -18.32 21.04
CA ASN A 568 -15.38 -17.59 22.10
C ASN A 568 -14.97 -18.08 23.49
N SER A 569 -14.94 -19.39 23.73
CA SER A 569 -14.51 -19.97 25.02
C SER A 569 -13.08 -19.57 25.38
N PHE A 570 -12.19 -19.44 24.38
CA PHE A 570 -10.84 -18.93 24.63
C PHE A 570 -10.84 -17.42 24.95
N LYS A 571 -11.62 -16.62 24.21
CA LYS A 571 -11.77 -15.17 24.46
C LYS A 571 -12.38 -14.86 25.83
N THR A 572 -13.33 -15.67 26.29
CA THR A 572 -13.99 -15.51 27.60
C THR A 572 -13.16 -16.10 28.76
N GLY A 573 -12.04 -16.77 28.47
CA GLY A 573 -11.20 -17.39 29.49
C GLY A 573 -11.75 -18.69 30.06
N GLU A 574 -12.77 -19.30 29.44
CA GLU A 574 -13.26 -20.63 29.80
C GLU A 574 -12.22 -21.72 29.52
N VAL A 575 -11.36 -21.50 28.53
CA VAL A 575 -10.22 -22.37 28.23
C VAL A 575 -8.92 -21.58 28.20
N ARG A 576 -7.85 -22.18 28.71
CA ARG A 576 -6.53 -21.53 28.84
C ARG A 576 -5.75 -21.54 27.54
N PHE A 577 -5.92 -22.58 26.72
CA PHE A 577 -5.07 -22.78 25.55
C PHE A 577 -5.86 -22.89 24.25
N LEU A 578 -5.45 -22.11 23.25
CA LEU A 578 -5.94 -22.21 21.89
C LEU A 578 -4.88 -22.88 21.01
N ILE A 579 -5.17 -24.07 20.50
CA ILE A 579 -4.26 -24.82 19.63
C ILE A 579 -4.69 -24.59 18.17
N CYS A 580 -3.79 -24.14 17.30
CA CYS A 580 -4.16 -23.80 15.94
C CYS A 580 -3.04 -24.00 14.91
N THR A 581 -3.43 -23.97 13.64
CA THR A 581 -2.52 -23.88 12.49
C THR A 581 -2.44 -22.44 11.98
N ASP A 582 -1.40 -22.09 11.24
CA ASP A 582 -1.22 -20.74 10.66
C ASP A 582 -2.45 -20.26 9.88
N VAL A 583 -3.00 -21.12 9.03
CA VAL A 583 -4.17 -20.80 8.19
C VAL A 583 -5.39 -20.45 9.04
N ALA A 584 -5.57 -21.14 10.17
CA ALA A 584 -6.72 -20.92 11.03
C ALA A 584 -6.53 -19.69 11.92
N ALA A 585 -5.28 -19.35 12.27
CA ALA A 585 -4.93 -18.18 13.06
C ALA A 585 -5.00 -16.86 12.27
N ARG A 586 -4.82 -16.91 10.94
CA ARG A 586 -5.01 -15.74 10.08
C ARG A 586 -6.47 -15.27 10.12
N GLY A 587 -6.67 -13.98 10.38
CA GLY A 587 -8.00 -13.38 10.50
C GLY A 587 -8.67 -13.56 11.87
N ILE A 588 -8.01 -14.18 12.84
CA ILE A 588 -8.46 -14.13 14.23
C ILE A 588 -8.02 -12.79 14.84
N ASP A 589 -8.98 -11.98 15.24
CA ASP A 589 -8.72 -10.79 16.04
C ASP A 589 -8.53 -11.18 17.52
N ILE A 590 -7.33 -11.66 17.83
CA ILE A 590 -6.79 -11.81 19.18
C ILE A 590 -5.31 -11.40 19.15
N THR A 591 -4.97 -10.44 19.99
CA THR A 591 -3.62 -9.92 20.20
C THR A 591 -3.37 -9.71 21.70
N GLY A 592 -2.11 -9.66 22.11
CA GLY A 592 -1.75 -9.34 23.48
C GLY A 592 -2.02 -10.40 24.51
N ILE A 593 -1.80 -11.65 24.10
CA ILE A 593 -1.84 -12.81 24.98
C ILE A 593 -0.50 -12.87 25.74
N PRO A 594 -0.45 -13.40 26.97
CA PRO A 594 0.81 -13.50 27.72
C PRO A 594 1.83 -14.47 27.10
N PHE A 595 1.36 -15.55 26.48
CA PHE A 595 2.22 -16.63 25.98
C PHE A 595 1.86 -17.09 24.57
N VAL A 596 2.89 -17.41 23.80
CA VAL A 596 2.81 -18.15 22.53
C VAL A 596 3.78 -19.32 22.58
N VAL A 597 3.36 -20.50 22.13
CA VAL A 597 4.26 -21.67 22.01
C VAL A 597 4.20 -22.21 20.58
N ASN A 598 5.32 -22.19 19.88
CA ASN A 598 5.49 -22.86 18.60
C ASN A 598 5.95 -24.30 18.86
N VAL A 599 5.02 -25.25 18.83
CA VAL A 599 5.35 -26.69 18.96
C VAL A 599 6.11 -27.17 17.73
N THR A 600 5.80 -26.60 16.57
CA THR A 600 6.54 -26.80 15.33
C THR A 600 6.85 -25.43 14.76
N LEU A 601 8.06 -25.20 14.24
CA LEU A 601 8.33 -23.98 13.49
C LEU A 601 7.44 -23.88 12.23
N PRO A 602 7.17 -22.66 11.73
CA PRO A 602 6.46 -22.51 10.46
C PRO A 602 7.33 -22.84 9.27
N ASP A 603 6.69 -23.32 8.18
CA ASP A 603 7.35 -23.58 6.89
C ASP A 603 7.91 -22.31 6.23
N ASP A 604 7.41 -21.13 6.64
CA ASP A 604 7.79 -19.81 6.11
C ASP A 604 8.14 -18.88 7.27
N LYS A 605 9.28 -18.21 7.17
CA LYS A 605 9.82 -17.26 8.15
C LYS A 605 8.91 -16.05 8.43
N GLN A 606 8.09 -15.61 7.48
CA GLN A 606 7.12 -14.53 7.71
C GLN A 606 6.02 -14.96 8.69
N ASN A 607 5.61 -16.23 8.65
CA ASN A 607 4.63 -16.74 9.60
C ASN A 607 5.17 -16.75 11.02
N TYR A 608 6.49 -16.86 11.21
CA TYR A 608 7.08 -16.79 12.54
C TYR A 608 6.75 -15.45 13.22
N VAL A 609 6.96 -14.34 12.51
CA VAL A 609 6.64 -12.98 12.98
C VAL A 609 5.14 -12.85 13.26
N HIS A 610 4.28 -13.38 12.38
CA HIS A 610 2.83 -13.38 12.59
C HIS A 610 2.36 -14.21 13.81
N ARG A 611 3.06 -15.30 14.13
CA ARG A 611 2.75 -16.14 15.30
C ARG A 611 3.13 -15.42 16.58
N ILE A 612 4.36 -14.90 16.67
CA ILE A 612 4.84 -14.24 17.88
C ILE A 612 4.18 -12.88 18.09
N GLY A 613 3.76 -12.17 17.03
CA GLY A 613 2.99 -10.93 17.13
C GLY A 613 1.62 -11.07 17.81
N ARG A 614 1.18 -12.28 18.16
CA ARG A 614 -0.01 -12.52 19.00
C ARG A 614 0.26 -12.31 20.49
N VAL A 615 1.53 -12.22 20.88
CA VAL A 615 2.00 -12.05 22.24
C VAL A 615 2.36 -10.57 22.49
N GLY A 616 2.14 -10.09 23.71
CA GLY A 616 2.52 -8.72 24.11
C GLY A 616 1.54 -7.60 23.72
N ARG A 617 1.48 -6.54 24.54
CA ARG A 617 0.80 -5.26 24.28
C ARG A 617 1.68 -4.13 24.80
N ALA A 618 1.37 -2.88 24.43
CA ALA A 618 2.09 -1.67 24.89
C ALA A 618 2.42 -1.66 26.40
N ASP A 619 1.57 -2.23 27.25
CA ASP A 619 1.74 -2.24 28.72
C ASP A 619 2.21 -3.58 29.32
N ARG A 620 2.44 -4.64 28.52
CA ARG A 620 2.71 -6.01 29.01
C ARG A 620 3.67 -6.79 28.11
N MET A 621 4.74 -7.31 28.71
CA MET A 621 5.66 -8.25 28.07
C MET A 621 4.99 -9.60 27.82
N GLY A 622 5.20 -10.12 26.62
CA GLY A 622 4.79 -11.46 26.21
C GLY A 622 5.98 -12.39 26.00
N LEU A 623 5.78 -13.69 26.19
CA LEU A 623 6.80 -14.72 25.96
C LEU A 623 6.39 -15.68 24.84
N ALA A 624 7.20 -15.76 23.80
CA ALA A 624 7.10 -16.72 22.71
C ALA A 624 8.17 -17.81 22.85
N ILE A 625 7.77 -19.07 22.95
CA ILE A 625 8.68 -20.22 23.07
C ILE A 625 8.61 -21.06 21.80
N SER A 626 9.73 -21.30 21.15
CA SER A 626 9.83 -22.21 20.01
C SER A 626 10.51 -23.51 20.37
N LEU A 627 9.84 -24.64 20.16
CA LEU A 627 10.42 -25.97 20.33
C LEU A 627 11.07 -26.40 19.00
N VAL A 628 12.40 -26.53 18.99
CA VAL A 628 13.18 -26.78 17.76
C VAL A 628 13.91 -28.11 17.87
N SER A 629 13.53 -29.06 17.02
CA SER A 629 14.14 -30.38 16.96
C SER A 629 15.63 -30.32 16.60
N THR A 630 16.46 -31.09 17.28
CA THR A 630 17.87 -31.26 16.89
C THR A 630 18.07 -32.24 15.73
N GLN A 631 17.04 -33.04 15.43
CA GLN A 631 17.01 -34.08 14.39
C GLN A 631 15.96 -33.75 13.33
N LYS A 632 16.14 -34.24 12.10
CA LYS A 632 15.11 -34.11 11.06
C LYS A 632 13.89 -34.94 11.43
N GLU A 633 12.71 -34.36 11.29
CA GLU A 633 11.43 -35.04 11.54
C GLU A 633 10.81 -35.48 10.23
N LYS A 634 10.33 -36.72 10.15
CA LYS A 634 9.48 -37.17 9.05
C LYS A 634 8.08 -36.64 9.32
N VAL A 635 7.56 -35.83 8.40
CA VAL A 635 6.24 -35.16 8.56
C VAL A 635 5.38 -35.34 7.31
N TRP A 636 4.06 -35.27 7.50
CA TRP A 636 3.11 -35.30 6.41
C TRP A 636 3.18 -34.02 5.56
N TYR A 637 3.28 -34.17 4.24
CA TYR A 637 3.26 -33.08 3.25
C TYR A 637 2.06 -33.16 2.31
N HIS A 638 1.55 -34.36 2.05
CA HIS A 638 0.38 -34.63 1.21
C HIS A 638 0.42 -33.99 -0.19
N SER A 639 1.28 -34.53 -1.05
CA SER A 639 1.26 -34.31 -2.51
C SER A 639 0.07 -35.00 -3.22
N CYS A 640 -0.70 -35.80 -2.50
CA CYS A 640 -1.79 -36.60 -3.07
C CYS A 640 -3.04 -35.76 -3.43
N PRO A 641 -3.83 -36.18 -4.43
CA PRO A 641 -5.06 -35.49 -4.83
C PRO A 641 -6.10 -35.37 -3.70
N SER A 642 -6.10 -36.32 -2.75
CA SER A 642 -7.02 -36.30 -1.61
C SER A 642 -6.62 -35.30 -0.52
N LYS A 643 -5.47 -34.61 -0.66
CA LYS A 643 -4.94 -33.63 0.29
C LYS A 643 -4.97 -34.13 1.74
N GLY A 644 -4.52 -35.36 1.94
CA GLY A 644 -4.41 -36.00 3.26
C GLY A 644 -5.66 -36.74 3.75
N LYS A 645 -6.82 -36.61 3.08
CA LYS A 645 -8.02 -37.37 3.49
C LYS A 645 -7.78 -38.88 3.35
N LYS A 646 -7.72 -39.59 4.49
CA LYS A 646 -7.45 -41.04 4.61
C LYS A 646 -6.16 -41.48 3.91
N CYS A 647 -5.14 -40.62 3.87
CA CYS A 647 -3.86 -40.92 3.24
C CYS A 647 -2.96 -41.69 4.19
N ASN A 648 -2.45 -42.85 3.74
CA ASN A 648 -1.51 -43.68 4.51
C ASN A 648 -0.15 -43.84 3.78
N ASN A 649 0.13 -43.01 2.77
CA ASN A 649 1.35 -43.12 1.97
C ASN A 649 2.52 -42.40 2.65
N VAL A 650 3.17 -43.11 3.58
CA VAL A 650 4.28 -42.61 4.41
C VAL A 650 5.62 -42.48 3.69
N GLN A 651 5.69 -42.81 2.38
CA GLN A 651 6.92 -42.65 1.62
C GLN A 651 7.25 -41.17 1.40
N LEU A 652 8.52 -40.86 1.13
CA LEU A 652 8.93 -39.49 0.83
C LEU A 652 8.37 -39.03 -0.53
N VAL A 653 8.11 -37.73 -0.68
CA VAL A 653 7.58 -37.14 -1.93
C VAL A 653 8.48 -37.44 -3.13
N GLU A 654 9.80 -37.41 -2.95
CA GLU A 654 10.79 -37.81 -3.96
C GLU A 654 10.62 -39.25 -4.46
N ASN A 655 10.00 -40.11 -3.64
CA ASN A 655 9.69 -41.50 -3.94
C ASN A 655 8.20 -41.72 -4.26
N GLY A 656 7.47 -40.66 -4.67
CA GLY A 656 6.04 -40.73 -4.99
C GLY A 656 5.11 -40.83 -3.77
N GLY A 657 5.63 -40.56 -2.58
CA GLY A 657 4.90 -40.58 -1.32
C GLY A 657 4.33 -39.24 -0.86
N CYS A 658 3.87 -39.17 0.39
CA CYS A 658 3.26 -37.99 0.99
C CYS A 658 3.97 -37.46 2.25
N ALA A 659 5.21 -37.88 2.49
CA ALA A 659 6.06 -37.42 3.58
C ALA A 659 7.26 -36.60 3.10
N ILE A 660 7.80 -35.76 3.98
CA ILE A 660 9.09 -35.08 3.79
C ILE A 660 9.91 -35.15 5.07
N TRP A 661 11.23 -34.92 4.95
CA TRP A 661 12.07 -34.62 6.09
C TRP A 661 12.03 -33.12 6.37
N TYR A 662 11.59 -32.78 7.57
CA TYR A 662 11.46 -31.43 8.09
C TYR A 662 12.68 -31.08 8.94
N ASP A 663 13.38 -30.02 8.54
CA ASP A 663 14.65 -29.62 9.14
C ASP A 663 14.49 -28.29 9.89
N GLU A 664 14.03 -28.37 11.15
CA GLU A 664 13.78 -27.18 11.96
C GLU A 664 15.03 -26.36 12.28
N LYS A 665 16.24 -26.94 12.19
CA LYS A 665 17.47 -26.15 12.29
C LYS A 665 17.62 -25.20 11.11
N GLN A 666 17.30 -25.67 9.90
CA GLN A 666 17.32 -24.81 8.72
C GLN A 666 16.25 -23.72 8.82
N TYR A 667 15.02 -24.08 9.21
CA TYR A 667 13.96 -23.09 9.38
C TYR A 667 14.28 -22.06 10.45
N LEU A 668 14.92 -22.46 11.56
CA LEU A 668 15.41 -21.53 12.57
C LEU A 668 16.45 -20.57 11.98
N SER A 669 17.43 -21.09 11.24
CA SER A 669 18.45 -20.25 10.56
C SER A 669 17.79 -19.25 9.61
N ASP A 670 16.82 -19.69 8.81
CA ASP A 670 16.11 -18.82 7.87
C ASP A 670 15.33 -17.71 8.59
N ILE A 671 14.79 -18.00 9.79
CA ILE A 671 14.10 -17.04 10.65
C ILE A 671 15.10 -16.04 11.26
N GLU A 672 16.22 -16.51 11.81
CA GLU A 672 17.26 -15.65 12.39
C GLU A 672 17.87 -14.72 11.34
N ASP A 673 18.13 -15.24 10.13
CA ASP A 673 18.60 -14.46 8.99
C ASP A 673 17.58 -13.39 8.56
N HIS A 674 16.28 -13.70 8.65
CA HIS A 674 15.21 -12.75 8.33
C HIS A 674 15.09 -11.63 9.36
N LEU A 675 15.26 -11.96 10.64
CA LEU A 675 15.19 -11.00 11.74
C LEU A 675 16.51 -10.23 11.93
N GLY A 676 17.61 -10.70 11.34
CA GLY A 676 18.94 -10.14 11.54
C GLY A 676 19.50 -10.35 12.95
N VAL A 677 18.91 -11.25 13.73
CA VAL A 677 19.29 -11.54 15.12
C VAL A 677 19.19 -13.03 15.42
N SER A 678 20.09 -13.54 16.27
CA SER A 678 19.98 -14.90 16.81
C SER A 678 19.01 -14.94 17.98
N ILE A 679 18.16 -15.96 18.02
CA ILE A 679 17.15 -16.12 19.07
C ILE A 679 17.78 -16.79 20.29
N PRO A 680 17.65 -16.22 21.51
CA PRO A 680 18.21 -16.81 22.71
C PRO A 680 17.71 -18.24 22.95
N THR A 681 18.64 -19.14 23.32
CA THR A 681 18.31 -20.54 23.62
C THR A 681 18.11 -20.75 25.12
N VAL A 682 17.07 -21.50 25.49
CA VAL A 682 16.78 -21.94 26.86
C VAL A 682 16.90 -23.45 27.00
N SER A 683 17.23 -23.91 28.21
CA SER A 683 17.29 -25.34 28.51
C SER A 683 15.88 -25.96 28.62
N SER A 684 15.79 -27.27 28.77
CA SER A 684 14.52 -27.99 28.97
C SER A 684 13.83 -27.69 30.32
N THR A 685 14.46 -26.90 31.21
CA THR A 685 13.80 -26.33 32.39
C THR A 685 13.03 -25.04 32.10
N PHE A 686 13.15 -24.49 30.88
CA PHE A 686 12.51 -23.24 30.44
C PHE A 686 12.82 -22.03 31.33
N GLU A 687 14.01 -22.01 31.95
CA GLU A 687 14.53 -20.83 32.63
C GLU A 687 14.98 -19.79 31.59
N VAL A 688 14.17 -18.74 31.41
CA VAL A 688 14.46 -17.63 30.51
C VAL A 688 15.45 -16.68 31.20
N PRO A 689 16.61 -16.38 30.61
CA PRO A 689 17.59 -15.44 31.18
C PRO A 689 16.94 -14.08 31.44
N THR A 690 17.08 -13.56 32.65
CA THR A 690 16.71 -12.17 32.97
C THR A 690 17.89 -11.27 32.59
N ASN A 691 17.71 -10.40 31.59
CA ASN A 691 18.70 -9.37 31.30
C ASN A 691 18.72 -8.33 32.44
N GLU A 692 19.90 -7.75 32.73
CA GLU A 692 20.10 -6.72 33.78
C GLU A 692 19.22 -5.47 33.61
N TYR A 693 18.58 -5.30 32.44
CA TYR A 693 17.62 -4.23 32.13
C TYR A 693 16.19 -4.50 32.63
N ASP A 694 15.83 -5.75 32.88
CA ASP A 694 14.45 -6.18 33.12
C ASP A 694 14.36 -6.91 34.45
N GLY A 695 14.22 -6.15 35.54
CA GLY A 695 13.91 -6.68 36.85
C GLY A 695 12.78 -7.72 36.78
N LYS A 696 12.99 -8.88 37.41
CA LYS A 696 12.10 -10.06 37.51
C LYS A 696 10.75 -9.92 36.79
N VAL A 697 10.75 -10.08 35.46
CA VAL A 697 9.55 -9.93 34.62
C VAL A 697 8.61 -11.11 34.88
N THR A 698 7.42 -10.82 35.41
CA THR A 698 6.29 -11.77 35.41
C THR A 698 5.49 -11.54 34.12
N TYR A 699 5.66 -12.42 33.13
CA TYR A 699 4.90 -12.36 31.87
C TYR A 699 3.40 -12.40 32.15
N GLY A 700 2.63 -11.50 31.51
CA GLY A 700 1.18 -11.38 31.69
C GLY A 700 0.69 -10.42 32.80
N GLU A 701 1.53 -10.01 33.75
CA GLU A 701 1.16 -9.01 34.77
C GLU A 701 1.42 -7.57 34.29
N LYS A 702 0.58 -6.60 34.72
CA LYS A 702 0.87 -5.17 34.52
C LYS A 702 2.12 -4.81 35.31
N ARG A 703 3.06 -4.04 34.72
CA ARG A 703 4.17 -3.42 35.48
C ARG A 703 3.58 -2.69 36.70
N LYS A 704 3.85 -3.18 37.91
CA LYS A 704 3.56 -2.44 39.15
C LYS A 704 4.52 -1.27 39.19
N GLU A 705 3.97 -0.06 39.15
CA GLU A 705 4.62 1.24 39.40
C GLU A 705 6.15 1.17 39.55
N GLY A 706 6.83 1.02 38.43
CA GLY A 706 8.20 1.45 38.24
C GLY A 706 8.09 2.54 37.20
N GLY A 707 8.15 3.80 37.65
CA GLY A 707 8.27 4.94 36.75
C GLY A 707 9.32 4.61 35.70
N VAL A 708 8.96 4.85 34.45
CA VAL A 708 9.82 4.50 33.33
C VAL A 708 11.16 5.21 33.54
N LEU A 709 12.24 4.44 33.65
CA LEU A 709 13.59 4.94 33.41
C LEU A 709 13.72 5.26 31.92
N TYR A 710 12.97 6.26 31.44
CA TYR A 710 13.16 6.85 30.12
C TYR A 710 14.46 7.67 30.08
N ASP A 711 15.06 7.97 31.24
CA ASP A 711 16.27 8.80 31.34
C ASP A 711 17.48 8.20 30.62
N ASN A 712 17.63 6.87 30.54
CA ASN A 712 18.84 6.28 29.95
C ASN A 712 18.89 6.36 28.43
N HIS A 713 17.75 6.31 27.72
CA HIS A 713 17.76 6.42 26.25
C HIS A 713 17.98 7.87 25.80
N THR A 714 17.43 8.82 26.57
CA THR A 714 17.68 10.24 26.37
C THR A 714 19.14 10.59 26.67
N GLU A 715 19.75 10.02 27.72
CA GLU A 715 21.18 10.20 28.02
C GLU A 715 22.11 9.52 27.01
N LEU A 716 21.75 8.33 26.49
CA LEU A 716 22.52 7.64 25.44
C LEU A 716 22.45 8.35 24.08
N LEU A 717 21.30 8.94 23.75
CA LEU A 717 21.08 9.65 22.49
C LEU A 717 21.43 11.15 22.59
N ALA A 718 21.54 11.70 23.81
CA ALA A 718 21.89 13.10 24.03
C ALA A 718 23.16 13.53 23.26
N PRO A 719 24.27 12.75 23.24
CA PRO A 719 25.46 13.09 22.45
C PRO A 719 25.16 13.18 20.96
N SER A 720 24.43 12.20 20.41
CA SER A 720 24.08 12.12 18.99
C SER A 720 23.11 13.23 18.57
N VAL A 721 22.13 13.56 19.42
CA VAL A 721 21.18 14.67 19.21
C VAL A 721 21.90 16.02 19.29
N LEU A 722 22.87 16.18 20.21
CA LEU A 722 23.72 17.37 20.28
C LEU A 722 24.60 17.51 19.04
N GLU A 723 25.13 16.40 18.52
CA GLU A 723 25.92 16.40 17.30
C GLU A 723 25.08 16.76 16.06
N LEU A 724 23.88 16.19 15.93
CA LEU A 724 22.92 16.54 14.89
C LEU A 724 22.51 18.02 14.95
N SER A 725 22.21 18.53 16.15
CA SER A 725 21.87 19.95 16.35
C SER A 725 23.04 20.88 15.98
N LYS A 726 24.29 20.48 16.27
CA LYS A 726 25.49 21.22 15.85
C LYS A 726 25.66 21.20 14.32
N LEU A 727 25.45 20.05 13.69
CA LEU A 727 25.51 19.92 12.22
C LEU A 727 24.43 20.77 11.55
N GLU A 728 23.20 20.75 12.07
CA GLU A 728 22.10 21.58 11.59
C GLU A 728 22.42 23.08 11.75
N THR A 729 22.89 23.49 12.92
CA THR A 729 23.30 24.88 13.18
C THR A 729 24.42 25.30 12.22
N THR A 730 25.39 24.43 11.96
CA THR A 730 26.49 24.69 11.02
C THR A 730 25.97 24.81 9.59
N ALA A 731 25.05 23.96 9.16
CA ALA A 731 24.43 24.02 7.84
C ALA A 731 23.62 25.31 7.66
N GLN A 732 22.81 25.69 8.64
CA GLN A 732 22.04 26.93 8.65
C GLN A 732 22.97 28.15 8.65
N HIS A 733 24.03 28.15 9.44
CA HIS A 733 24.99 29.25 9.48
C HIS A 733 25.76 29.37 8.17
N THR A 734 26.13 28.25 7.54
CA THR A 734 26.78 28.21 6.23
C THR A 734 25.85 28.76 5.15
N PHE A 735 24.56 28.41 5.19
CA PHE A 735 23.54 28.94 4.29
C PHE A 735 23.32 30.45 4.47
N ILE A 736 23.26 30.94 5.70
CA ILE A 736 23.13 32.39 5.97
C ILE A 736 24.41 33.14 5.56
N THR A 737 25.58 32.54 5.74
CA THR A 737 26.86 33.16 5.37
C THR A 737 27.03 33.19 3.85
N SER A 738 26.58 32.16 3.13
CA SER A 738 26.58 32.16 1.66
C SER A 738 25.61 33.20 1.10
N LEU A 739 24.48 33.44 1.76
CA LEU A 739 23.55 34.52 1.40
C LEU A 739 24.17 35.91 1.61
N LYS A 740 24.93 36.14 2.69
CA LYS A 740 25.57 37.44 2.97
C LYS A 740 26.74 37.79 2.03
N GLY A 741 27.28 36.83 1.30
CA GLY A 741 28.31 37.08 0.29
C GLY A 741 27.76 37.63 -1.04
N HIS A 742 26.44 37.79 -1.18
CA HIS A 742 25.77 38.19 -2.43
C HIS A 742 24.86 39.42 -2.25
N TRP A 743 25.03 40.19 -1.16
CA TRP A 743 24.39 41.50 -0.94
C TRP A 743 25.42 42.62 -0.92
#